data_AF-A0A9X3X904-F1
#
_entry.id   AF-A0A9X3X904-F1
#
_cell.length_a   1.000
_cell.length_b   1.000
_cell.length_c   1.000
_cell.angle_alpha   90.00
_cell.angle_beta   90.00
_cell.angle_gamma   90.00
#
_symmetry.space_group_name_H-M   'P 1'
#
loop_
_entity.id
_entity.type
_entity.pdbx_description
1 polymer ?
#
loop_
_entity_poly.entity_id
_entity_poly.type
_entity_poly.pdbx_seq_one_letter_code
_entity_poly.pdbx_strand_id
1 'polypeptide(L)'
;MNRERIVILGGGMAALTTAFELTSTPGWEEHYEVTVYQQGHRLGGKGASGRNHERFDRIEEHGLHLFYGFYDNAFSVMRRCYEELGRPAGAPLATLEEAFEPHSLIVFEEQSEGVWQHQPLLFPRNSDPPGLGRKVPTPAELIPIMLQFLLDLFDEQPALRNGSDARSRSLGVGIRVLRRGVARLLASLRELLAAPAENLVAVRREELLRRLLAWSAAVFRRCEPLLAQQPEIRSAWAAVDITLAMIRGMIADGLTDQDDVDWLRLDHEDFRAWLRRHGASEASVRASTVSGVYAGAYSAGREMGAGTALHWTLRMLYTYRGAIFYKMQAGMGDVIFAPLYQVLRRRGVHFRFFHRIDRLRLSADRRRIAAIEMGRQIAVKGGADYEPLFDVKGLPCWPSEPLYDQLIGGEALRASGESLEDWGSRYPDQEPPLVLEDGRDFDRVVLGVGLGVLPALCEEIVADANNPRFAAMIREITTTPTVSSQLWIRDDLRATGWHLPPPVMIPYAAPLDTWADMSHLLSRESFPEPGGPQSIAYLTAAMDDDEPPPIERSAYVGYAARQLEHVRAFTAAHLDASAAHLWPAIVRPDGALDRSRLHAPASKGDPLAFQHFSPVQHPSDRYVLSPRGTTRHRLAADESGYENLVLAGDWTLTPMNLGCVEAATMSGIRAAQVLTGLPIPMHDDWLRGRPRAPASSPGPLYIERGVNESTSPPYDARSSVMVAALLRAEPRRLRDLCARHLGLHEDRVYIPLGPSVVFYAQDNRLLSAIDAPGVVAERDFGFLVPVAICERRGGRLEPLAVGAYTPYLWVDLGAALVGGREVLGFPKGHADLGFEATASGHLALHVDAWLPPEGGGAATPWRHERIVEARDAGEGARETSLLDALRASHDAAWLGAAGLDTRAQVRLLGLAADSLRTGAFTMVFLKQFRDAARREIACYQAIVEAPCRRIGAPRTSARLPRPIELSVSRRVGLASTLGLVGEGGDERVRLRALASFYMELDFTIGVGEVVTPRSSGASRWVS
;
A
#
# COMPACT_ATOMS: atom_id res chain seq x y z
N MET A 1 -3.44 -35.19 -25.36
CA MET A 1 -4.14 -34.07 -24.71
C MET A 1 -3.64 -32.79 -25.38
N ASN A 2 -4.50 -31.82 -25.68
CA ASN A 2 -4.01 -30.53 -26.20
C ASN A 2 -3.32 -29.77 -25.06
N ARG A 3 -2.19 -29.14 -25.37
CA ARG A 3 -1.47 -28.25 -24.45
C ARG A 3 -2.31 -26.99 -24.22
N GLU A 4 -2.34 -26.51 -22.99
CA GLU A 4 -2.97 -25.24 -22.63
C GLU A 4 -2.14 -24.09 -23.19
N ARG A 5 -2.76 -23.21 -23.97
CA ARG A 5 -2.11 -22.07 -24.62
C ARG A 5 -2.14 -20.86 -23.68
N ILE A 6 -0.97 -20.42 -23.26
CA ILE A 6 -0.78 -19.29 -22.35
C ILE A 6 -0.20 -18.12 -23.13
N VAL A 7 -0.97 -17.04 -23.21
CA VAL A 7 -0.54 -15.79 -23.81
C VAL A 7 -0.11 -14.82 -22.73
N ILE A 8 1.12 -14.32 -22.80
CA ILE A 8 1.67 -13.33 -21.89
C ILE A 8 1.77 -11.99 -22.63
N LEU A 9 1.14 -10.97 -22.07
CA LEU A 9 1.06 -9.63 -22.63
C LEU A 9 2.12 -8.73 -21.99
N GLY A 10 3.15 -8.38 -22.75
CA GLY A 10 4.28 -7.56 -22.30
C GLY A 10 5.52 -8.38 -21.90
N GLY A 11 6.69 -7.79 -22.08
CA GLY A 11 8.00 -8.41 -21.85
C GLY A 11 8.78 -7.87 -20.65
N GLY A 12 8.09 -7.34 -19.63
CA GLY A 12 8.72 -6.83 -18.40
C GLY A 12 9.13 -7.94 -17.42
N MET A 13 9.77 -7.56 -16.31
CA MET A 13 10.28 -8.50 -15.31
C MET A 13 9.21 -9.47 -14.77
N ALA A 14 8.00 -8.99 -14.47
CA ALA A 14 6.92 -9.84 -13.96
C ALA A 14 6.47 -10.88 -14.99
N ALA A 15 6.32 -10.47 -16.25
CA ALA A 15 5.95 -11.36 -17.36
C ALA A 15 7.02 -12.43 -17.62
N LEU A 16 8.29 -12.03 -17.69
CA LEU A 16 9.39 -12.96 -17.95
C LEU A 16 9.66 -13.89 -16.76
N THR A 17 9.47 -13.41 -15.53
CA THR A 17 9.49 -14.27 -14.34
C THR A 17 8.36 -15.28 -14.37
N THR A 18 7.15 -14.87 -14.77
CA THR A 18 6.01 -15.80 -14.94
C THR A 18 6.36 -16.92 -15.91
N ALA A 19 6.89 -16.57 -17.09
CA ALA A 19 7.33 -17.55 -18.08
C ALA A 19 8.48 -18.43 -17.56
N PHE A 20 9.43 -17.85 -16.83
CA PHE A 20 10.59 -18.57 -16.30
C PHE A 20 10.20 -19.59 -15.25
N GLU A 21 9.34 -19.23 -14.31
CA GLU A 21 8.89 -20.15 -13.26
C GLU A 21 7.93 -21.20 -13.80
N LEU A 22 7.01 -20.82 -14.70
CA LEU A 22 6.12 -21.75 -15.40
C LEU A 22 6.94 -22.83 -16.12
N THR A 23 7.94 -22.43 -16.90
CA THR A 23 8.83 -23.35 -17.65
C THR A 23 9.94 -23.98 -16.80
N SER A 24 10.00 -23.70 -15.51
CA SER A 24 10.86 -24.42 -14.56
C SER A 24 10.15 -25.65 -13.96
N THR A 25 8.85 -25.82 -14.24
CA THR A 25 8.09 -27.01 -13.81
C THR A 25 8.49 -28.21 -14.66
N PRO A 26 8.84 -29.38 -14.07
CA PRO A 26 9.18 -30.57 -14.85
C PRO A 26 8.05 -30.99 -15.80
N GLY A 27 8.38 -31.25 -17.07
CA GLY A 27 7.42 -31.69 -18.10
C GLY A 27 6.42 -30.63 -18.54
N TRP A 28 6.67 -29.34 -18.26
CA TRP A 28 5.77 -28.25 -18.61
C TRP A 28 5.42 -28.22 -20.11
N GLU A 29 6.33 -28.65 -20.98
CA GLU A 29 6.19 -28.66 -22.44
C GLU A 29 5.12 -29.64 -22.94
N GLU A 30 4.73 -30.61 -22.10
CA GLU A 30 3.60 -31.53 -22.34
C GLU A 30 2.26 -30.91 -21.97
N HIS A 31 2.27 -29.85 -21.16
CA HIS A 31 1.09 -29.22 -20.58
C HIS A 31 0.80 -27.84 -21.16
N TYR A 32 1.82 -27.07 -21.55
CA TYR A 32 1.69 -25.67 -21.90
C TYR A 32 2.34 -25.31 -23.23
N GLU A 33 1.73 -24.36 -23.94
CA GLU A 33 2.33 -23.61 -25.02
C GLU A 33 2.37 -22.13 -24.63
N VAL A 34 3.56 -21.54 -24.49
CA VAL A 34 3.72 -20.19 -23.95
C VAL A 34 4.16 -19.24 -25.06
N THR A 35 3.41 -18.14 -25.23
CA THR A 35 3.74 -17.06 -26.17
C THR A 35 3.77 -15.71 -25.47
N VAL A 36 4.87 -14.98 -25.59
CA VAL A 36 5.03 -13.60 -25.09
C VAL A 36 4.87 -12.63 -26.25
N TYR A 37 3.90 -11.73 -26.15
CA TYR A 37 3.70 -10.64 -27.09
C TYR A 37 4.34 -9.35 -26.58
N GLN A 38 5.11 -8.70 -27.44
CA GLN A 38 5.88 -7.51 -27.13
C GLN A 38 5.68 -6.46 -28.22
N GLN A 39 5.41 -5.23 -27.80
CA GLN A 39 5.43 -4.05 -28.67
C GLN A 39 6.89 -3.71 -29.01
N GLY A 40 7.15 -3.31 -30.25
CA GLY A 40 8.50 -2.92 -30.67
C GLY A 40 9.49 -4.09 -30.68
N HIS A 41 10.78 -3.78 -30.60
CA HIS A 41 11.87 -4.71 -30.91
C HIS A 41 12.59 -5.30 -29.68
N ARG A 42 12.31 -4.84 -28.46
CA ARG A 42 13.04 -5.29 -27.26
C ARG A 42 12.14 -5.59 -26.06
N LEU A 43 12.65 -6.44 -25.18
CA LEU A 43 12.04 -6.78 -23.88
C LEU A 43 12.56 -5.87 -22.76
N GLY A 44 11.94 -5.96 -21.59
CA GLY A 44 12.40 -5.32 -20.35
C GLY A 44 11.36 -4.44 -19.67
N GLY A 45 10.32 -4.02 -20.39
CA GLY A 45 9.33 -3.06 -19.87
C GLY A 45 10.04 -1.81 -19.33
N LYS A 46 9.70 -1.38 -18.11
CA LYS A 46 10.34 -0.23 -17.45
C LYS A 46 11.86 -0.36 -17.27
N GLY A 47 12.38 -1.59 -17.23
CA GLY A 47 13.81 -1.87 -17.12
C GLY A 47 14.53 -2.01 -18.47
N ALA A 48 13.85 -1.75 -19.59
CA ALA A 48 14.46 -1.85 -20.91
C ALA A 48 15.64 -0.87 -21.04
N SER A 49 16.73 -1.37 -21.61
CA SER A 49 17.88 -0.57 -22.05
C SER A 49 18.32 -1.03 -23.43
N GLY A 50 19.09 -0.21 -24.13
CA GLY A 50 19.59 -0.52 -25.47
C GLY A 50 21.03 -0.08 -25.69
N ARG A 51 21.63 -0.61 -26.75
CA ARG A 51 22.92 -0.23 -27.29
C ARG A 51 22.73 0.63 -28.52
N ASN A 52 23.25 1.84 -28.48
CA ASN A 52 23.19 2.74 -29.62
C ASN A 52 24.39 2.52 -30.54
N HIS A 53 24.20 1.69 -31.57
CA HIS A 53 25.26 1.34 -32.51
C HIS A 53 25.85 2.57 -33.22
N GLU A 54 25.02 3.57 -33.56
CA GLU A 54 25.47 4.80 -34.20
C GLU A 54 26.24 5.74 -33.25
N ARG A 55 26.18 5.49 -31.94
CA ARG A 55 26.85 6.26 -30.91
C ARG A 55 27.74 5.37 -30.05
N PHE A 56 28.61 4.63 -30.73
CA PHE A 56 29.69 3.85 -30.12
C PHE A 56 29.19 2.74 -29.20
N ASP A 57 28.08 2.08 -29.55
CA ASP A 57 27.45 1.02 -28.74
C ASP A 57 27.21 1.43 -27.27
N ARG A 58 27.02 2.73 -27.03
CA ARG A 58 26.78 3.26 -25.69
C ARG A 58 25.48 2.70 -25.13
N ILE A 59 25.44 2.52 -23.81
CA ILE A 59 24.26 2.03 -23.10
C ILE A 59 23.30 3.20 -22.92
N GLU A 60 22.05 3.02 -23.35
CA GLU A 60 20.97 3.98 -23.19
C GLU A 60 19.85 3.34 -22.37
N GLU A 61 19.59 3.88 -21.17
CA GLU A 61 18.57 3.40 -20.25
C GLU A 61 17.44 4.41 -20.07
N HIS A 62 16.27 3.93 -19.64
CA HIS A 62 15.17 4.79 -19.22
C HIS A 62 15.44 5.49 -17.87
N GLY A 63 16.17 4.86 -16.96
CA GLY A 63 16.37 5.33 -15.58
C GLY A 63 17.62 4.75 -14.93
N LEU A 64 17.93 5.19 -13.71
CA LEU A 64 18.98 4.58 -12.91
C LEU A 64 18.48 3.26 -12.31
N HIS A 65 19.04 2.14 -12.75
CA HIS A 65 18.72 0.83 -12.20
C HIS A 65 19.83 0.33 -11.26
N LEU A 66 19.50 0.25 -9.96
CA LEU A 66 20.33 -0.40 -8.95
C LEU A 66 19.58 -1.58 -8.36
N PHE A 67 20.28 -2.69 -8.15
CA PHE A 67 19.71 -3.85 -7.47
C PHE A 67 19.99 -3.73 -5.98
N TYR A 68 18.96 -3.74 -5.14
CA TYR A 68 19.18 -3.79 -3.70
C TYR A 68 19.60 -5.19 -3.29
N GLY A 69 20.54 -5.30 -2.34
CA GLY A 69 21.04 -6.60 -1.87
C GLY A 69 20.00 -7.47 -1.14
N PHE A 70 18.79 -6.96 -0.89
CA PHE A 70 17.67 -7.75 -0.35
C PHE A 70 16.71 -8.27 -1.43
N TYR A 71 16.94 -7.98 -2.72
CA TYR A 71 16.13 -8.47 -3.85
C TYR A 71 16.31 -9.98 -4.07
N ASP A 72 16.06 -10.77 -3.02
CA ASP A 72 16.34 -12.19 -2.90
C ASP A 72 15.59 -12.98 -3.97
N ASN A 73 14.34 -12.63 -4.30
CA ASN A 73 13.60 -13.32 -5.35
C ASN A 73 14.19 -13.02 -6.74
N ALA A 74 14.48 -11.75 -7.04
CA ALA A 74 15.09 -11.37 -8.33
C ALA A 74 16.48 -12.00 -8.51
N PHE A 75 17.33 -11.97 -7.48
CA PHE A 75 18.63 -12.63 -7.51
C PHE A 75 18.51 -14.16 -7.61
N SER A 76 17.50 -14.78 -6.99
CA SER A 76 17.24 -16.23 -7.10
C SER A 76 16.86 -16.64 -8.52
N VAL A 77 15.97 -15.88 -9.18
CA VAL A 77 15.62 -16.08 -10.59
C VAL A 77 16.85 -15.90 -11.48
N MET A 78 17.60 -14.82 -11.29
CA MET A 78 18.78 -14.56 -12.11
C MET A 78 19.89 -15.56 -11.87
N ARG A 79 20.12 -16.03 -10.65
CA ARG A 79 21.11 -17.07 -10.35
C ARG A 79 20.84 -18.34 -11.16
N ARG A 80 19.62 -18.86 -11.09
CA ARG A 80 19.20 -20.04 -11.88
C ARG A 80 19.28 -19.77 -13.39
N CYS A 81 18.92 -18.57 -13.82
CA CYS A 81 19.01 -18.15 -15.21
C CYS A 81 20.47 -18.17 -15.71
N TYR A 82 21.42 -17.59 -14.99
CA TYR A 82 22.85 -17.59 -15.36
C TYR A 82 23.46 -19.00 -15.31
N GLU A 83 23.08 -19.82 -14.32
CA GLU A 83 23.50 -21.23 -14.22
C GLU A 83 23.06 -22.03 -15.45
N GLU A 84 21.81 -21.88 -15.91
CA GLU A 84 21.31 -22.54 -17.11
C GLU A 84 21.81 -21.90 -18.41
N LEU A 85 22.03 -20.59 -18.41
CA LEU A 85 22.57 -19.87 -19.56
C LEU A 85 23.92 -20.46 -19.97
N GLY A 86 24.76 -20.81 -18.98
CA GLY A 86 25.96 -21.63 -19.14
C GLY A 86 27.00 -21.00 -20.06
N ARG A 87 27.25 -19.69 -19.94
CA ARG A 87 28.25 -19.00 -20.77
C ARG A 87 29.64 -19.61 -20.57
N PRO A 88 30.47 -19.74 -21.64
CA PRO A 88 31.82 -20.29 -21.51
C PRO A 88 32.69 -19.49 -20.54
N ALA A 89 33.61 -20.16 -19.85
CA ALA A 89 34.59 -19.49 -19.01
C ALA A 89 35.39 -18.44 -19.80
N GLY A 90 35.48 -17.22 -19.25
CA GLY A 90 36.13 -16.08 -19.92
C GLY A 90 35.22 -15.28 -20.86
N ALA A 91 33.99 -15.72 -21.12
CA ALA A 91 32.99 -14.89 -21.78
C ALA A 91 32.58 -13.72 -20.86
N PRO A 92 32.26 -12.53 -21.40
CA PRO A 92 31.75 -11.42 -20.61
C PRO A 92 30.53 -11.78 -19.77
N LEU A 93 30.59 -11.49 -18.47
CA LEU A 93 29.49 -11.71 -17.53
C LEU A 93 29.03 -13.17 -17.59
N ALA A 94 29.96 -14.11 -17.43
CA ALA A 94 29.67 -15.53 -17.53
C ALA A 94 28.84 -16.02 -16.32
N THR A 95 29.05 -15.38 -15.16
CA THR A 95 28.39 -15.69 -13.90
C THR A 95 27.59 -14.51 -13.38
N LEU A 96 26.67 -14.77 -12.45
CA LEU A 96 25.91 -13.74 -11.76
C LEU A 96 26.85 -12.79 -10.99
N GLU A 97 27.88 -13.33 -10.34
CA GLU A 97 28.86 -12.57 -9.56
C GLU A 97 29.70 -11.62 -10.43
N GLU A 98 29.96 -11.97 -11.70
CA GLU A 98 30.57 -11.05 -12.67
C GLU A 98 29.57 -10.01 -13.18
N ALA A 99 28.28 -10.33 -13.22
CA ALA A 99 27.23 -9.45 -13.71
C ALA A 99 26.83 -8.35 -12.71
N PHE A 100 27.02 -8.60 -11.41
CA PHE A 100 26.61 -7.71 -10.31
C PHE A 100 27.76 -7.44 -9.34
N GLU A 101 28.23 -6.18 -9.29
CA GLU A 101 29.26 -5.79 -8.33
C GLU A 101 28.67 -5.02 -7.13
N PRO A 102 29.14 -5.31 -5.90
CA PRO A 102 28.63 -4.69 -4.68
C PRO A 102 28.98 -3.21 -4.59
N HIS A 103 28.01 -2.40 -4.18
CA HIS A 103 28.12 -0.96 -3.95
C HIS A 103 27.57 -0.58 -2.57
N SER A 104 28.35 0.21 -1.82
CA SER A 104 28.09 0.47 -0.39
C SER A 104 28.03 1.95 -0.01
N LEU A 105 28.49 2.86 -0.88
CA LEU A 105 28.53 4.27 -0.57
C LEU A 105 27.25 4.95 -1.07
N ILE A 106 26.45 5.50 -0.16
CA ILE A 106 25.39 6.44 -0.54
C ILE A 106 25.82 7.83 -0.12
N VAL A 107 25.60 8.83 -0.98
CA VAL A 107 25.82 10.23 -0.63
C VAL A 107 24.48 10.92 -0.54
N PHE A 108 24.13 11.41 0.64
CA PHE A 108 22.92 12.19 0.82
C PHE A 108 23.26 13.67 0.75
N GLU A 109 22.41 14.50 0.17
CA GLU A 109 22.65 15.95 0.11
C GLU A 109 21.73 16.69 1.07
N GLU A 110 22.32 17.64 1.80
CA GLU A 110 21.59 18.52 2.70
C GLU A 110 21.96 19.97 2.50
N GLN A 111 20.96 20.86 2.60
CA GLN A 111 21.19 22.29 2.63
C GLN A 111 21.42 22.76 4.07
N SER A 112 22.51 23.50 4.27
CA SER A 112 22.79 24.24 5.50
C SER A 112 23.12 25.69 5.13
N GLU A 113 22.39 26.64 5.70
CA GLU A 113 22.54 28.08 5.40
C GLU A 113 22.47 28.42 3.89
N GLY A 114 21.70 27.66 3.11
CA GLY A 114 21.55 27.83 1.67
C GLY A 114 22.67 27.20 0.82
N VAL A 115 23.62 26.51 1.44
CA VAL A 115 24.72 25.80 0.77
C VAL A 115 24.51 24.29 0.86
N TRP A 116 24.69 23.59 -0.25
CA TRP A 116 24.64 22.13 -0.31
C TRP A 116 25.87 21.50 0.36
N GLN A 117 25.66 20.38 1.04
CA GLN A 117 26.72 19.64 1.74
C GLN A 117 26.57 18.14 1.51
N HIS A 118 27.64 17.52 1.00
CA HIS A 118 27.72 16.06 0.88
C HIS A 118 27.69 15.41 2.27
N GLN A 119 26.76 14.48 2.47
CA GLN A 119 26.67 13.62 3.64
C GLN A 119 26.93 12.16 3.23
N PRO A 120 28.19 11.76 2.99
CA PRO A 120 28.50 10.39 2.62
C PRO A 120 28.21 9.44 3.77
N LEU A 121 27.63 8.29 3.44
CA LEU A 121 27.35 7.21 4.39
C LEU A 121 27.79 5.89 3.77
N LEU A 122 28.83 5.29 4.35
CA LEU A 122 29.32 3.98 3.92
C LEU A 122 28.58 2.88 4.68
N PHE A 123 27.79 2.09 3.96
CA PHE A 123 27.06 0.96 4.53
C PHE A 123 27.99 -0.25 4.70
N PRO A 124 27.87 -1.01 5.81
CA PRO A 124 28.68 -2.21 6.01
C PRO A 124 28.43 -3.26 4.91
N ARG A 125 29.38 -4.19 4.77
CA ARG A 125 29.23 -5.37 3.91
C ARG A 125 29.14 -6.62 4.78
N ASN A 126 28.49 -7.66 4.27
CA ASN A 126 28.50 -8.98 4.87
C ASN A 126 28.91 -10.06 3.86
N SER A 127 29.15 -11.28 4.31
CA SER A 127 29.60 -12.39 3.45
C SER A 127 28.45 -13.18 2.83
N ASP A 128 27.20 -12.76 3.03
CA ASP A 128 26.05 -13.51 2.55
C ASP A 128 25.79 -13.17 1.08
N PRO A 129 25.68 -14.16 0.19
CA PRO A 129 25.28 -13.92 -1.20
C PRO A 129 23.77 -13.66 -1.28
N PRO A 130 23.30 -12.71 -2.11
CA PRO A 130 21.88 -12.56 -2.39
C PRO A 130 21.34 -13.74 -3.23
N GLY A 131 20.04 -13.99 -3.12
CA GLY A 131 19.34 -14.97 -3.95
C GLY A 131 19.44 -16.43 -3.50
N LEU A 132 19.93 -16.70 -2.28
CA LEU A 132 20.04 -18.05 -1.72
C LEU A 132 18.91 -18.42 -0.74
N GLY A 133 17.84 -17.63 -0.68
CA GLY A 133 16.62 -18.00 0.06
C GLY A 133 16.76 -18.09 1.59
N ARG A 134 17.73 -17.39 2.19
CA ARG A 134 17.90 -17.36 3.66
C ARG A 134 16.70 -16.71 4.34
N LYS A 135 16.08 -17.38 5.31
CA LYS A 135 14.89 -16.89 6.04
C LYS A 135 15.05 -15.43 6.49
N VAL A 136 14.00 -14.63 6.28
CA VAL A 136 13.89 -13.27 6.82
C VAL A 136 13.66 -13.35 8.32
N PRO A 137 14.40 -12.60 9.15
CA PRO A 137 14.17 -12.58 10.60
C PRO A 137 12.79 -11.98 10.92
N THR A 138 12.12 -12.48 11.96
CA THR A 138 10.89 -11.84 12.47
C THR A 138 11.20 -10.45 13.03
N PRO A 139 10.21 -9.56 13.23
CA PRO A 139 10.47 -8.24 13.84
C PRO A 139 11.15 -8.31 15.20
N ALA A 140 10.88 -9.36 16.00
CA ALA A 140 11.57 -9.58 17.27
C ALA A 140 13.05 -9.96 17.05
N GLU A 141 13.34 -10.82 16.07
CA GLU A 141 14.71 -11.21 15.70
C GLU A 141 15.47 -10.07 15.00
N LEU A 142 14.77 -9.13 14.34
CA LEU A 142 15.37 -7.95 13.71
C LEU A 142 15.94 -6.97 14.72
N ILE A 143 15.32 -6.81 15.89
CA ILE A 143 15.78 -5.85 16.91
C ILE A 143 17.29 -5.99 17.23
N PRO A 144 17.81 -7.17 17.62
CA PRO A 144 19.24 -7.32 17.89
C PRO A 144 20.12 -7.08 16.65
N ILE A 145 19.62 -7.39 15.45
CA ILE A 145 20.32 -7.11 14.17
C ILE A 145 20.39 -5.60 13.93
N MET A 146 19.29 -4.87 14.13
CA MET A 146 19.24 -3.40 14.00
C MET A 146 20.22 -2.72 14.96
N LEU A 147 20.26 -3.16 16.22
CA LEU A 147 21.17 -2.61 17.22
C LEU A 147 22.65 -2.89 16.88
N GLN A 148 22.95 -4.08 16.36
CA GLN A 148 24.30 -4.42 15.91
C GLN A 148 24.70 -3.61 14.67
N PHE A 149 23.79 -3.49 13.71
CA PHE A 149 23.99 -2.71 12.49
C PHE A 149 24.33 -1.25 12.80
N LEU A 150 23.71 -0.64 13.81
CA LEU A 150 24.08 0.72 14.22
C LEU A 150 25.55 0.81 14.63
N LEU A 151 26.07 -0.17 15.36
CA LEU A 151 27.49 -0.20 15.75
C LEU A 151 28.39 -0.35 14.53
N ASP A 152 28.05 -1.29 13.65
CA ASP A 152 28.82 -1.57 12.44
C ASP A 152 28.81 -0.35 11.50
N LEU A 153 27.69 0.36 11.41
CA LEU A 153 27.56 1.59 10.63
C LEU A 153 28.53 2.67 11.14
N PHE A 154 28.63 2.90 12.46
CA PHE A 154 29.63 3.84 12.98
C PHE A 154 31.07 3.37 12.71
N ASP A 155 31.33 2.07 12.78
CA ASP A 155 32.67 1.50 12.63
C ASP A 155 33.19 1.59 11.20
N GLU A 156 32.30 1.61 10.22
CA GLU A 156 32.64 1.76 8.81
C GLU A 156 32.99 3.20 8.40
N GLN A 157 32.55 4.22 9.15
CA GLN A 157 32.74 5.61 8.72
C GLN A 157 34.22 6.04 8.73
N PRO A 158 34.78 6.54 7.60
CA PRO A 158 36.20 6.91 7.49
C PRO A 158 36.70 7.88 8.56
N ALA A 159 35.89 8.88 8.95
CA ALA A 159 36.22 9.84 10.00
C ALA A 159 36.56 9.17 11.35
N LEU A 160 36.07 7.95 11.59
CA LEU A 160 36.30 7.18 12.82
C LEU A 160 37.42 6.15 12.70
N ARG A 161 37.75 5.72 11.47
CA ARG A 161 38.83 4.75 11.18
C ARG A 161 40.20 5.41 11.08
N ASN A 162 40.29 6.57 10.43
CA ASN A 162 41.57 7.19 10.05
C ASN A 162 41.72 8.61 10.64
N GLY A 163 42.08 8.70 11.92
CA GLY A 163 42.35 9.99 12.58
C GLY A 163 43.75 10.54 12.27
N SER A 164 43.96 11.15 11.09
CA SER A 164 45.27 11.66 10.69
C SER A 164 45.64 13.02 11.32
N ASP A 165 44.69 13.96 11.46
CA ASP A 165 44.98 15.34 11.91
C ASP A 165 44.66 15.66 13.38
N ALA A 166 45.38 16.62 13.98
CA ALA A 166 45.29 16.93 15.42
C ALA A 166 43.89 17.39 15.90
N ARG A 167 43.16 18.17 15.09
CA ARG A 167 41.75 18.52 15.34
C ARG A 167 40.82 17.30 15.22
N SER A 168 41.08 16.43 14.24
CA SER A 168 40.39 15.15 14.06
C SER A 168 40.66 14.18 15.23
N ARG A 169 41.84 14.25 15.86
CA ARG A 169 42.16 13.45 17.05
C ARG A 169 41.36 13.88 18.28
N SER A 170 41.25 15.18 18.58
CA SER A 170 40.46 15.67 19.73
C SER A 170 38.96 15.47 19.55
N LEU A 171 38.45 15.73 18.34
CA LEU A 171 37.06 15.46 17.98
C LEU A 171 36.77 13.95 18.03
N GLY A 172 37.69 13.15 17.49
CA GLY A 172 37.65 11.69 17.52
C GLY A 172 37.67 11.13 18.94
N VAL A 173 38.31 11.78 19.92
CA VAL A 173 38.18 11.38 21.34
C VAL A 173 36.75 11.60 21.83
N GLY A 174 36.14 12.78 21.57
CA GLY A 174 34.76 13.08 21.95
C GLY A 174 33.75 12.13 21.31
N ILE A 175 33.90 11.85 20.01
CA ILE A 175 33.02 10.93 19.29
C ILE A 175 33.26 9.47 19.71
N ARG A 176 34.51 9.06 20.02
CA ARG A 176 34.77 7.71 20.59
C ARG A 176 34.16 7.55 21.98
N VAL A 177 34.14 8.59 22.80
CA VAL A 177 33.43 8.58 24.10
C VAL A 177 31.93 8.46 23.87
N LEU A 178 31.37 9.21 22.91
CA LEU A 178 29.97 9.12 22.54
C LEU A 178 29.60 7.73 21.99
N ARG A 179 30.40 7.16 21.09
CA ARG A 179 30.29 5.78 20.58
C ARG A 179 30.34 4.76 21.71
N ARG A 180 31.27 4.87 22.66
CA ARG A 180 31.34 3.98 23.83
C ARG A 180 30.10 4.11 24.71
N GLY A 181 29.57 5.32 24.85
CA GLY A 181 28.29 5.59 25.52
C GLY A 181 27.13 4.89 24.82
N VAL A 182 26.99 5.10 23.51
CA VAL A 182 25.99 4.44 22.65
C VAL A 182 26.14 2.92 22.69
N ALA A 183 27.35 2.38 22.57
CA ALA A 183 27.59 0.93 22.61
C ALA A 183 27.19 0.29 23.94
N ARG A 184 27.51 0.93 25.07
CA ARG A 184 27.05 0.47 26.39
C ARG A 184 25.53 0.53 26.50
N LEU A 185 24.92 1.58 25.95
CA LEU A 185 23.48 1.79 25.97
C LEU A 185 22.75 0.77 25.10
N LEU A 186 23.27 0.48 23.91
CA LEU A 186 22.77 -0.54 22.99
C LEU A 186 22.98 -1.95 23.56
N ALA A 187 24.10 -2.22 24.24
CA ALA A 187 24.33 -3.49 24.93
C ALA A 187 23.30 -3.71 26.06
N SER A 188 23.10 -2.70 26.92
CA SER A 188 22.06 -2.76 27.97
C SER A 188 20.65 -2.89 27.39
N LEU A 189 20.36 -2.22 26.28
CA LEU A 189 19.08 -2.34 25.59
C LEU A 189 18.89 -3.74 25.00
N ARG A 190 19.93 -4.32 24.38
CA ARG A 190 19.92 -5.67 23.84
C ARG A 190 19.67 -6.72 24.92
N GLU A 191 20.35 -6.61 26.06
CA GLU A 191 20.11 -7.48 27.23
C GLU A 191 18.68 -7.35 27.74
N LEU A 192 18.15 -6.13 27.87
CA LEU A 192 16.79 -5.90 28.34
C LEU A 192 15.73 -6.42 27.36
N LEU A 193 15.95 -6.26 26.06
CA LEU A 193 15.05 -6.72 25.00
C LEU A 193 15.10 -8.25 24.80
N ALA A 194 16.22 -8.90 25.14
CA ALA A 194 16.38 -10.35 25.08
C ALA A 194 15.68 -11.12 26.21
N ALA A 195 15.31 -10.45 27.31
CA ALA A 195 14.58 -11.10 28.40
C ALA A 195 13.14 -11.55 27.98
N PRO A 196 12.48 -12.48 28.67
CA PRO A 196 11.04 -12.69 28.49
C PRO A 196 10.26 -11.47 29.03
N ALA A 197 9.34 -10.89 28.25
CA ALA A 197 8.55 -9.74 28.68
C ALA A 197 7.32 -10.15 29.50
N GLU A 198 7.50 -10.37 30.80
CA GLU A 198 6.37 -10.42 31.74
C GLU A 198 6.18 -9.07 32.45
N ASN A 199 4.95 -8.53 32.39
CA ASN A 199 4.42 -7.35 33.11
C ASN A 199 5.41 -6.19 33.31
N LEU A 200 6.22 -6.26 34.38
CA LEU A 200 7.16 -5.22 34.80
C LEU A 200 8.28 -5.00 33.78
N VAL A 201 8.69 -6.04 33.05
CA VAL A 201 9.75 -5.97 32.04
C VAL A 201 9.26 -5.20 30.81
N ALA A 202 8.01 -5.36 30.38
CA ALA A 202 7.43 -4.62 29.26
C ALA A 202 7.32 -3.12 29.55
N VAL A 203 6.83 -2.74 30.74
CA VAL A 203 6.77 -1.33 31.17
C VAL A 203 8.17 -0.72 31.27
N ARG A 204 9.15 -1.49 31.80
CA ARG A 204 10.55 -1.05 31.87
C ARG A 204 11.19 -0.90 30.48
N ARG A 205 10.85 -1.75 29.51
CA ARG A 205 11.30 -1.62 28.11
C ARG A 205 10.79 -0.35 27.46
N GLU A 206 9.50 -0.08 27.57
CA GLU A 206 8.89 1.13 27.01
C GLU A 206 9.46 2.40 27.68
N GLU A 207 9.63 2.38 28.99
CA GLU A 207 10.28 3.45 29.74
C GLU A 207 11.74 3.66 29.29
N LEU A 208 12.50 2.57 29.12
CA LEU A 208 13.87 2.65 28.65
C LEU A 208 13.91 3.24 27.24
N LEU A 209 13.19 2.67 26.27
CA LEU A 209 13.17 3.16 24.89
C LEU A 209 12.79 4.64 24.80
N ARG A 210 11.80 5.09 25.58
CA ARG A 210 11.42 6.50 25.64
C ARG A 210 12.53 7.38 26.20
N ARG A 211 13.23 6.93 27.25
CA ARG A 211 14.40 7.62 27.80
C ARG A 211 15.56 7.65 26.81
N LEU A 212 15.76 6.58 26.05
CA LEU A 212 16.79 6.47 25.02
C LEU A 212 16.53 7.43 23.86
N LEU A 213 15.29 7.52 23.38
CA LEU A 213 14.88 8.49 22.37
C LEU A 213 15.04 9.92 22.88
N ALA A 214 14.57 10.22 24.10
CA ALA A 214 14.74 11.54 24.70
C ALA A 214 16.22 11.91 24.88
N TRP A 215 17.06 10.95 25.30
CA TRP A 215 18.49 11.12 25.42
C TRP A 215 19.15 11.33 24.05
N SER A 216 18.85 10.50 23.05
CA SER A 216 19.37 10.61 21.68
C SER A 216 19.07 11.98 21.09
N ALA A 217 17.82 12.44 21.21
CA ALA A 217 17.41 13.75 20.76
C ALA A 217 18.09 14.90 21.54
N ALA A 218 18.27 14.76 22.85
CA ALA A 218 18.97 15.75 23.67
C ALA A 218 20.47 15.83 23.33
N VAL A 219 21.11 14.69 23.09
CA VAL A 219 22.51 14.60 22.67
C VAL A 219 22.68 15.20 21.28
N PHE A 220 21.80 14.87 20.31
CA PHE A 220 21.83 15.45 18.97
C PHE A 220 21.79 16.98 19.04
N ARG A 221 20.81 17.55 19.75
CA ARG A 221 20.69 19.01 19.93
C ARG A 221 21.92 19.62 20.61
N ARG A 222 22.49 18.95 21.61
CA ARG A 222 23.65 19.48 22.35
C ARG A 222 24.96 19.37 21.56
N CYS A 223 25.05 18.39 20.66
CA CYS A 223 26.21 18.14 19.81
C CYS A 223 26.05 18.70 18.40
N GLU A 224 24.92 19.34 18.07
CA GLU A 224 24.59 19.84 16.73
C GLU A 224 25.70 20.70 16.11
N PRO A 225 26.33 21.68 16.81
CA PRO A 225 27.41 22.47 16.21
C PRO A 225 28.65 21.65 15.83
N LEU A 226 28.87 20.52 16.52
CA LEU A 226 29.97 19.61 16.28
C LEU A 226 29.63 18.59 15.18
N LEU A 227 28.40 18.10 15.15
CA LEU A 227 27.89 17.21 14.10
C LEU A 227 27.75 17.93 12.75
N ALA A 228 27.40 19.21 12.75
CA ALA A 228 27.36 20.05 11.54
C ALA A 228 28.74 20.16 10.85
N GLN A 229 29.83 19.98 11.59
CA GLN A 229 31.21 19.97 11.05
C GLN A 229 31.66 18.57 10.61
N GLN A 230 30.82 17.54 10.77
CA GLN A 230 31.13 16.13 10.47
C GLN A 230 29.93 15.43 9.81
N PRO A 231 29.72 15.67 8.50
CA PRO A 231 28.57 15.15 7.75
C PRO A 231 28.29 13.65 7.91
N GLU A 232 29.33 12.81 7.77
CA GLU A 232 29.26 11.34 7.92
C GLU A 232 28.62 10.92 9.26
N ILE A 233 29.01 11.61 10.34
CA ILE A 233 28.60 11.28 11.70
C ILE A 233 27.18 11.79 11.96
N ARG A 234 26.80 12.92 11.35
CA ARG A 234 25.45 13.48 11.44
C ARG A 234 24.42 12.55 10.81
N SER A 235 24.70 12.03 9.61
CA SER A 235 23.83 11.03 8.94
C SER A 235 23.74 9.73 9.73
N ALA A 236 24.88 9.22 10.23
CA ALA A 236 24.88 8.04 11.10
C ALA A 236 24.06 8.27 12.38
N TRP A 237 24.07 9.49 12.94
CA TRP A 237 23.25 9.82 14.11
C TRP A 237 21.76 9.89 13.80
N ALA A 238 21.36 10.49 12.67
CA ALA A 238 19.97 10.48 12.23
C ALA A 238 19.45 9.04 12.09
N ALA A 239 20.27 8.13 11.53
CA ALA A 239 19.95 6.71 11.44
C ALA A 239 19.71 6.06 12.82
N VAL A 240 20.44 6.45 13.88
CA VAL A 240 20.19 5.95 15.25
C VAL A 240 18.79 6.32 15.73
N ASP A 241 18.43 7.60 15.62
CA ASP A 241 17.14 8.10 16.10
C ASP A 241 15.97 7.43 15.36
N ILE A 242 16.08 7.31 14.03
CA ILE A 242 15.10 6.61 13.20
C ILE A 242 15.03 5.11 13.55
N THR A 243 16.16 4.44 13.72
CA THR A 243 16.21 3.01 14.10
C THR A 243 15.56 2.77 15.46
N LEU A 244 15.83 3.61 16.45
CA LEU A 244 15.20 3.51 17.77
C LEU A 244 13.70 3.78 17.72
N ALA A 245 13.25 4.73 16.90
CA ALA A 245 11.83 4.99 16.68
C ALA A 245 11.14 3.80 15.99
N MET A 246 11.79 3.18 15.00
CA MET A 246 11.30 1.94 14.37
C MET A 246 11.19 0.79 15.37
N ILE A 247 12.21 0.54 16.20
CA ILE A 247 12.16 -0.49 17.25
C ILE A 247 11.00 -0.23 18.22
N ARG A 248 10.87 1.01 18.71
CA ARG A 248 9.78 1.39 19.61
C ARG A 248 8.42 1.21 18.94
N GLY A 249 8.27 1.63 17.69
CA GLY A 249 7.02 1.49 16.95
C GLY A 249 6.63 0.04 16.70
N MET A 250 7.59 -0.82 16.34
CA MET A 250 7.34 -2.25 16.19
C MET A 250 6.85 -2.92 17.48
N ILE A 251 7.40 -2.54 18.63
CA ILE A 251 6.96 -3.05 19.94
C ILE A 251 5.58 -2.46 20.29
N ALA A 252 5.41 -1.14 20.19
CA ALA A 252 4.20 -0.44 20.61
C ALA A 252 2.95 -0.83 19.79
N ASP A 253 3.12 -1.05 18.48
CA ASP A 253 2.05 -1.48 17.60
C ASP A 253 1.87 -3.02 17.60
N GLY A 254 2.67 -3.77 18.39
CA GLY A 254 2.56 -5.23 18.55
C GLY A 254 3.00 -6.03 17.32
N LEU A 255 3.94 -5.49 16.53
CA LEU A 255 4.56 -6.20 15.39
C LEU A 255 5.52 -7.30 15.87
N THR A 256 6.15 -7.14 17.03
CA THR A 256 7.09 -8.13 17.60
C THR A 256 6.40 -9.36 18.19
N ASP A 257 5.08 -9.32 18.35
CA ASP A 257 4.30 -10.39 18.97
C ASP A 257 3.83 -11.44 17.94
N GLN A 258 4.18 -11.25 16.67
CA GLN A 258 3.72 -12.05 15.54
C GLN A 258 4.92 -12.47 14.67
N ASP A 259 4.92 -13.73 14.23
CA ASP A 259 5.93 -14.22 13.28
C ASP A 259 5.62 -13.74 11.85
N ASP A 260 4.34 -13.76 11.46
CA ASP A 260 3.85 -13.29 10.15
C ASP A 260 3.12 -11.94 10.31
N VAL A 261 3.84 -10.86 10.08
CA VAL A 261 3.29 -9.49 10.22
C VAL A 261 2.54 -9.06 8.97
N ASP A 262 1.26 -8.71 9.12
CA ASP A 262 0.53 -7.92 8.11
C ASP A 262 0.97 -6.46 8.19
N TRP A 263 1.98 -6.09 7.39
CA TRP A 263 2.50 -4.72 7.34
C TRP A 263 1.43 -3.71 6.89
N LEU A 264 0.45 -4.14 6.09
CA LEU A 264 -0.55 -3.25 5.47
C LEU A 264 -1.50 -2.62 6.47
N ARG A 265 -1.61 -3.20 7.67
CA ARG A 265 -2.41 -2.61 8.75
C ARG A 265 -1.92 -1.22 9.16
N LEU A 266 -0.66 -0.87 8.85
CA LEU A 266 -0.08 0.45 9.13
C LEU A 266 -0.24 1.45 7.96
N ASP A 267 -0.63 0.99 6.76
CA ASP A 267 -0.63 1.83 5.55
C ASP A 267 -1.67 2.96 5.58
N HIS A 268 -2.56 3.00 6.57
CA HIS A 268 -3.49 4.12 6.77
C HIS A 268 -2.81 5.41 7.26
N GLU A 269 -1.53 5.34 7.66
CA GLU A 269 -0.68 6.43 8.12
C GLU A 269 0.51 6.64 7.16
N ASP A 270 1.05 7.86 7.09
CA ASP A 270 2.29 8.17 6.34
C ASP A 270 3.53 7.77 7.16
N PHE A 271 4.60 7.31 6.51
CA PHE A 271 5.80 6.84 7.22
C PHE A 271 6.45 7.90 8.14
N ARG A 272 6.52 9.17 7.73
CA ARG A 272 7.02 10.24 8.61
C ARG A 272 6.07 10.50 9.77
N ALA A 273 4.76 10.41 9.56
CA ALA A 273 3.78 10.53 10.64
C ALA A 273 3.94 9.39 11.66
N TRP A 274 4.12 8.15 11.18
CA TRP A 274 4.38 6.98 12.02
C TRP A 274 5.66 7.14 12.84
N LEU A 275 6.77 7.57 12.23
CA LEU A 275 8.03 7.84 12.93
C LEU A 275 7.88 8.90 14.03
N ARG A 276 7.15 10.00 13.76
CA ARG A 276 6.85 11.05 14.76
C ARG A 276 6.03 10.51 15.93
N ARG A 277 4.97 9.74 15.63
CA ARG A 277 4.13 9.09 16.65
C ARG A 277 4.96 8.18 17.55
N HIS A 278 6.02 7.58 17.01
CA HIS A 278 6.93 6.72 17.77
C HIS A 278 8.15 7.42 18.39
N GLY A 279 8.23 8.75 18.30
CA GLY A 279 9.17 9.57 19.08
C GLY A 279 10.46 9.93 18.36
N ALA A 280 10.55 9.72 17.05
CA ALA A 280 11.63 10.28 16.24
C ALA A 280 11.62 11.82 16.33
N SER A 281 12.80 12.44 16.38
CA SER A 281 12.91 13.90 16.41
C SER A 281 12.57 14.52 15.05
N GLU A 282 12.07 15.76 15.04
CA GLU A 282 11.78 16.47 13.77
C GLU A 282 13.02 16.62 12.88
N ALA A 283 14.21 16.75 13.48
CA ALA A 283 15.46 16.83 12.73
C ALA A 283 15.74 15.53 11.96
N SER A 284 15.60 14.36 12.62
CA SER A 284 15.81 13.06 11.98
C SER A 284 14.72 12.71 10.96
N VAL A 285 13.45 13.05 11.24
CA VAL A 285 12.34 12.83 10.31
C VAL A 285 12.51 13.64 9.02
N ARG A 286 13.16 14.81 9.10
CA ARG A 286 13.49 15.68 7.96
C ARG A 286 14.87 15.41 7.37
N ALA A 287 15.66 14.52 7.96
CA ALA A 287 17.01 14.22 7.48
C ALA A 287 16.96 13.67 6.06
N SER A 288 18.01 13.97 5.30
CA SER A 288 18.18 13.49 3.92
C SER A 288 18.12 11.97 3.81
N THR A 289 18.53 11.22 4.84
CA THR A 289 18.42 9.75 4.89
C THR A 289 16.96 9.26 4.83
N VAL A 290 16.02 9.96 5.48
CA VAL A 290 14.59 9.63 5.40
C VAL A 290 14.00 10.15 4.08
N SER A 291 14.40 11.33 3.64
CA SER A 291 14.01 11.84 2.31
C SER A 291 14.47 10.91 1.17
N GLY A 292 15.64 10.28 1.32
CA GLY A 292 16.18 9.31 0.37
C GLY A 292 15.34 8.03 0.26
N VAL A 293 14.66 7.61 1.34
CA VAL A 293 13.66 6.52 1.26
C VAL A 293 12.52 6.94 0.33
N TYR A 294 11.95 8.13 0.54
CA TYR A 294 10.87 8.62 -0.32
C TYR A 294 11.33 8.83 -1.77
N ALA A 295 12.51 9.41 -1.99
CA ALA A 295 13.06 9.64 -3.33
C ALA A 295 13.37 8.33 -4.06
N GLY A 296 13.92 7.32 -3.37
CA GLY A 296 14.16 5.98 -3.94
C GLY A 296 12.88 5.23 -4.32
N ALA A 297 11.74 5.64 -3.76
CA ALA A 297 10.41 5.18 -4.12
C ALA A 297 9.67 6.15 -5.08
N TYR A 298 10.38 7.12 -5.69
CA TYR A 298 9.82 8.20 -6.52
C TYR A 298 8.62 8.92 -5.89
N SER A 299 8.62 8.99 -4.56
CA SER A 299 7.57 9.57 -3.72
C SER A 299 8.05 10.82 -3.00
N ALA A 300 9.14 11.44 -3.47
CA ALA A 300 9.61 12.72 -2.95
C ALA A 300 8.47 13.75 -3.00
N GLY A 301 8.20 14.42 -1.87
CA GLY A 301 7.08 15.36 -1.76
C GLY A 301 5.68 14.74 -1.63
N ARG A 302 5.55 13.40 -1.59
CA ARG A 302 4.28 12.67 -1.49
C ARG A 302 4.21 11.80 -0.23
N GLU A 303 3.01 11.45 0.22
CA GLU A 303 2.82 10.51 1.33
C GLU A 303 3.01 9.06 0.87
N MET A 304 3.55 8.21 1.75
CA MET A 304 3.74 6.77 1.49
C MET A 304 3.20 5.96 2.66
N GLY A 305 2.51 4.85 2.38
CA GLY A 305 1.96 3.96 3.42
C GLY A 305 3.03 3.50 4.41
N ALA A 306 2.82 3.74 5.71
CA ALA A 306 3.83 3.51 6.74
C ALA A 306 4.28 2.05 6.85
N GLY A 307 3.39 1.09 6.60
CA GLY A 307 3.70 -0.34 6.63
C GLY A 307 4.60 -0.75 5.48
N THR A 308 4.23 -0.35 4.26
CA THR A 308 5.02 -0.54 3.04
C THR A 308 6.41 0.08 3.20
N ALA A 309 6.49 1.34 3.65
CA ALA A 309 7.73 2.06 3.86
C ALA A 309 8.62 1.44 4.94
N LEU A 310 8.04 1.06 6.08
CA LEU A 310 8.74 0.42 7.18
C LEU A 310 9.30 -0.94 6.74
N HIS A 311 8.47 -1.78 6.11
CA HIS A 311 8.89 -3.10 5.64
C HIS A 311 10.06 -2.98 4.65
N TRP A 312 9.93 -2.11 3.65
CA TRP A 312 10.98 -1.87 2.67
C TRP A 312 12.27 -1.33 3.31
N THR A 313 12.16 -0.37 4.23
CA THR A 313 13.32 0.19 4.95
C THR A 313 14.03 -0.88 5.79
N LEU A 314 13.27 -1.74 6.48
CA LEU A 314 13.84 -2.85 7.25
C LEU A 314 14.59 -3.82 6.34
N ARG A 315 14.00 -4.15 5.18
CA ARG A 315 14.61 -5.05 4.22
C ARG A 315 15.90 -4.45 3.63
N MET A 316 15.84 -3.19 3.21
CA MET A 316 16.94 -2.41 2.65
C MET A 316 18.13 -2.25 3.61
N LEU A 317 17.89 -2.04 4.91
CA LEU A 317 18.94 -1.66 5.85
C LEU A 317 19.48 -2.82 6.69
N TYR A 318 18.65 -3.79 7.06
CA TYR A 318 19.02 -4.78 8.08
C TYR A 318 19.02 -6.22 7.58
N THR A 319 18.58 -6.46 6.34
CA THR A 319 18.48 -7.82 5.80
C THR A 319 19.05 -8.00 4.39
N TYR A 320 19.70 -6.96 3.84
CA TYR A 320 20.42 -7.09 2.58
C TYR A 320 21.59 -8.08 2.70
N ARG A 321 21.95 -8.69 1.58
CA ARG A 321 23.02 -9.68 1.48
C ARG A 321 24.18 -9.08 0.68
N GLY A 322 25.39 -9.21 1.21
CA GLY A 322 26.63 -8.71 0.62
C GLY A 322 26.81 -7.20 0.76
N ALA A 323 26.01 -6.42 0.04
CA ALA A 323 26.03 -4.96 0.06
C ALA A 323 24.61 -4.38 -0.10
N ILE A 324 24.42 -3.12 0.30
CA ILE A 324 23.12 -2.44 0.17
C ILE A 324 22.65 -2.40 -1.29
N PHE A 325 23.58 -2.17 -2.22
CA PHE A 325 23.34 -2.13 -3.66
C PHE A 325 24.29 -3.03 -4.43
N TYR A 326 23.87 -3.39 -5.64
CA TYR A 326 24.68 -4.00 -6.67
C TYR A 326 24.53 -3.23 -7.98
N LYS A 327 25.68 -2.85 -8.57
CA LYS A 327 25.75 -2.24 -9.90
C LYS A 327 25.92 -3.33 -10.94
N MET A 328 25.06 -3.27 -11.95
CA MET A 328 25.16 -4.14 -13.12
C MET A 328 26.40 -3.76 -13.93
N GLN A 329 27.11 -4.76 -14.45
CA GLN A 329 28.36 -4.60 -15.21
C GLN A 329 28.15 -4.45 -16.73
N ALA A 330 26.92 -4.14 -17.13
CA ALA A 330 26.43 -3.69 -18.44
C ALA A 330 25.03 -3.07 -18.23
N GLY A 331 24.30 -2.70 -19.29
CA GLY A 331 22.94 -2.19 -19.17
C GLY A 331 21.96 -3.26 -18.65
N MET A 332 20.86 -2.84 -18.00
CA MET A 332 19.88 -3.77 -17.42
C MET A 332 19.31 -4.75 -18.46
N GLY A 333 19.07 -4.29 -19.69
CA GLY A 333 18.73 -5.10 -20.87
C GLY A 333 19.67 -6.29 -21.05
N ASP A 334 20.97 -6.05 -21.00
CA ASP A 334 21.99 -7.06 -21.30
C ASP A 334 22.25 -8.00 -20.10
N VAL A 335 22.05 -7.49 -18.88
CA VAL A 335 22.33 -8.23 -17.63
C VAL A 335 21.13 -9.05 -17.16
N ILE A 336 19.91 -8.59 -17.39
CA ILE A 336 18.68 -9.25 -16.93
C ILE A 336 17.93 -9.87 -18.11
N PHE A 337 17.54 -9.05 -19.07
CA PHE A 337 16.52 -9.42 -20.05
C PHE A 337 17.07 -10.26 -21.20
N ALA A 338 18.32 -10.03 -21.62
CA ALA A 338 18.98 -10.87 -22.62
C ALA A 338 19.19 -12.31 -22.10
N PRO A 339 19.74 -12.55 -20.87
CA PRO A 339 19.80 -13.90 -20.29
C PRO A 339 18.44 -14.60 -20.20
N LEU A 340 17.42 -13.90 -19.66
CA LEU A 340 16.06 -14.46 -19.56
C LEU A 340 15.49 -14.82 -20.93
N TYR A 341 15.62 -13.94 -21.92
CA TYR A 341 15.20 -14.22 -23.30
C TYR A 341 15.92 -15.45 -23.87
N GLN A 342 17.25 -15.52 -23.75
CA GLN A 342 18.04 -16.62 -24.29
C GLN A 342 17.64 -17.96 -23.66
N VAL A 343 17.44 -18.01 -22.34
CA VAL A 343 17.02 -19.21 -21.63
C VAL A 343 15.59 -19.60 -22.00
N LEU A 344 14.64 -18.66 -21.92
CA LEU A 344 13.23 -18.92 -22.25
C LEU A 344 13.04 -19.38 -23.69
N ARG A 345 13.78 -18.79 -24.63
CA ARG A 345 13.77 -19.22 -26.03
C ARG A 345 14.31 -20.64 -26.20
N ARG A 346 15.41 -21.00 -25.51
CA ARG A 346 15.94 -22.37 -25.50
C ARG A 346 14.95 -23.38 -24.91
N ARG A 347 14.16 -22.96 -23.92
CA ARG A 347 13.08 -23.77 -23.34
C ARG A 347 11.93 -23.96 -24.32
N GLY A 348 11.74 -23.07 -25.30
CA GLY A 348 10.66 -23.17 -26.29
C GLY A 348 9.51 -22.20 -26.06
N VAL A 349 9.72 -21.15 -25.26
CA VAL A 349 8.79 -20.01 -25.21
C VAL A 349 8.87 -19.23 -26.52
N HIS A 350 7.72 -18.93 -27.10
CA HIS A 350 7.62 -18.16 -28.34
C HIS A 350 7.57 -16.66 -28.02
N PHE A 351 8.30 -15.86 -28.80
CA PHE A 351 8.28 -14.40 -28.67
C PHE A 351 7.74 -13.77 -29.96
N ARG A 352 6.75 -12.89 -29.82
CA ARG A 352 6.13 -12.14 -30.91
C ARG A 352 6.38 -10.65 -30.72
N PHE A 353 7.47 -10.16 -31.31
CA PHE A 353 7.83 -8.74 -31.35
C PHE A 353 6.96 -7.96 -32.34
N PHE A 354 6.93 -6.63 -32.22
CA PHE A 354 6.14 -5.73 -33.07
C PHE A 354 4.62 -5.94 -33.01
N HIS A 355 4.13 -6.45 -31.87
CA HIS A 355 2.70 -6.64 -31.60
C HIS A 355 2.28 -5.70 -30.47
N ARG A 356 1.56 -4.64 -30.83
CA ARG A 356 1.01 -3.67 -29.88
C ARG A 356 -0.37 -4.15 -29.44
N ILE A 357 -0.59 -4.27 -28.13
CA ILE A 357 -1.92 -4.61 -27.61
C ILE A 357 -2.80 -3.37 -27.72
N ASP A 358 -3.95 -3.50 -28.36
CA ASP A 358 -4.90 -2.40 -28.50
C ASP A 358 -6.07 -2.56 -27.51
N ARG A 359 -6.65 -3.77 -27.38
CA ARG A 359 -7.82 -4.01 -26.49
C ARG A 359 -7.95 -5.45 -25.98
N LEU A 360 -8.50 -5.60 -24.77
CA LEU A 360 -9.05 -6.85 -24.24
C LEU A 360 -10.58 -6.80 -24.27
N ARG A 361 -11.22 -7.83 -24.83
CA ARG A 361 -12.68 -7.94 -24.97
C ARG A 361 -13.24 -8.97 -23.99
N LEU A 362 -14.33 -8.63 -23.32
CA LEU A 362 -15.04 -9.54 -22.43
C LEU A 362 -15.97 -10.48 -23.20
N SER A 363 -16.19 -11.68 -22.66
CA SER A 363 -17.27 -12.55 -23.09
C SER A 363 -18.64 -11.91 -22.81
N ALA A 364 -19.68 -12.37 -23.51
CA ALA A 364 -21.04 -11.84 -23.35
C ALA A 364 -21.55 -11.94 -21.89
N ASP A 365 -21.14 -12.97 -21.15
CA ASP A 365 -21.44 -13.16 -19.73
C ASP A 365 -20.45 -12.46 -18.78
N ARG A 366 -19.43 -11.78 -19.32
CA ARG A 366 -18.37 -11.05 -18.59
C ARG A 366 -17.57 -11.89 -17.60
N ARG A 367 -17.46 -13.20 -17.81
CA ARG A 367 -16.67 -14.09 -16.94
C ARG A 367 -15.25 -14.33 -17.42
N ARG A 368 -14.98 -14.06 -18.70
CA ARG A 368 -13.72 -14.39 -19.39
C ARG A 368 -13.30 -13.26 -20.33
N ILE A 369 -12.01 -13.23 -20.64
CA ILE A 369 -11.48 -12.51 -21.80
C ILE A 369 -11.77 -13.36 -23.02
N ALA A 370 -12.63 -12.86 -23.92
CA ALA A 370 -13.04 -13.57 -25.13
C ALA A 370 -12.08 -13.32 -26.29
N ALA A 371 -11.49 -12.12 -26.38
CA ALA A 371 -10.54 -11.79 -27.43
C ALA A 371 -9.48 -10.77 -27.00
N ILE A 372 -8.33 -10.81 -27.67
CA ILE A 372 -7.25 -9.82 -27.56
C ILE A 372 -7.00 -9.24 -28.95
N GLU A 373 -7.21 -7.93 -29.10
CA GLU A 373 -6.97 -7.17 -30.34
C GLU A 373 -5.58 -6.54 -30.30
N MET A 374 -4.79 -6.74 -31.35
CA MET A 374 -3.43 -6.23 -31.47
C MET A 374 -3.15 -5.59 -32.83
N GLY A 375 -2.46 -4.46 -32.82
CA GLY A 375 -1.82 -3.87 -33.99
C GLY A 375 -0.53 -4.60 -34.34
N ARG A 376 -0.35 -4.93 -35.62
CA ARG A 376 0.88 -5.53 -36.15
C ARG A 376 1.74 -4.45 -36.79
N GLN A 377 2.73 -3.97 -36.03
CA GLN A 377 3.43 -2.72 -36.33
C GLN A 377 4.29 -2.84 -37.59
N ILE A 378 5.07 -3.91 -37.71
CA ILE A 378 5.93 -4.18 -38.86
C ILE A 378 6.24 -5.68 -38.97
N ALA A 379 6.41 -6.15 -40.19
CA ALA A 379 6.66 -7.56 -40.50
C ALA A 379 8.15 -7.88 -40.62
N VAL A 380 8.54 -9.10 -40.24
CA VAL A 380 9.90 -9.63 -40.39
C VAL A 380 10.08 -10.26 -41.77
N LYS A 381 11.23 -10.03 -42.42
CA LYS A 381 11.54 -10.55 -43.75
C LYS A 381 11.51 -12.08 -43.77
N GLY A 382 10.97 -12.64 -44.85
CA GLY A 382 11.01 -14.07 -45.12
C GLY A 382 10.17 -14.94 -44.18
N GLY A 383 9.30 -14.34 -43.34
CA GLY A 383 8.47 -15.09 -42.39
C GLY A 383 9.28 -15.74 -41.24
N ALA A 384 10.54 -15.34 -41.07
CA ALA A 384 11.37 -15.77 -39.96
C ALA A 384 10.98 -15.07 -38.64
N ASP A 385 11.42 -15.64 -37.51
CA ASP A 385 11.35 -14.94 -36.23
C ASP A 385 12.36 -13.78 -36.19
N TYR A 386 12.01 -12.70 -35.49
CA TYR A 386 12.93 -11.59 -35.25
C TYR A 386 14.02 -12.02 -34.26
N GLU A 387 15.28 -11.80 -34.63
CA GLU A 387 16.46 -12.04 -33.79
C GLU A 387 16.87 -10.72 -33.14
N PRO A 388 16.50 -10.45 -31.87
CA PRO A 388 16.55 -9.09 -31.33
C PRO A 388 17.90 -8.71 -30.71
N LEU A 389 18.83 -9.66 -30.56
CA LEU A 389 20.12 -9.44 -29.92
C LEU A 389 21.24 -9.36 -30.96
N PHE A 390 22.24 -8.52 -30.69
CA PHE A 390 23.47 -8.45 -31.47
C PHE A 390 24.69 -8.45 -30.53
N ASP A 391 25.86 -8.80 -31.06
CA ASP A 391 27.08 -8.88 -30.27
C ASP A 391 27.73 -7.50 -30.09
N VAL A 392 28.02 -7.14 -28.84
CA VAL A 392 28.90 -6.02 -28.49
C VAL A 392 29.99 -6.54 -27.58
N LYS A 393 31.22 -6.59 -28.09
CA LYS A 393 32.41 -7.07 -27.35
C LYS A 393 32.22 -8.47 -26.74
N GLY A 394 31.57 -9.39 -27.45
CA GLY A 394 31.35 -10.76 -26.98
C GLY A 394 30.14 -10.94 -26.05
N LEU A 395 29.32 -9.90 -25.87
CA LEU A 395 28.09 -9.95 -25.07
C LEU A 395 26.85 -9.78 -25.97
N PRO A 396 25.83 -10.66 -25.87
CA PRO A 396 24.54 -10.47 -26.53
C PRO A 396 23.77 -9.30 -25.91
N CYS A 397 23.50 -8.26 -26.70
CA CYS A 397 22.92 -7.01 -26.23
C CYS A 397 21.67 -6.60 -27.03
N TRP A 398 20.78 -5.84 -26.39
CA TRP A 398 19.61 -5.25 -27.07
C TRP A 398 20.00 -3.97 -27.81
N PRO A 399 19.52 -3.73 -29.03
CA PRO A 399 19.76 -2.46 -29.72
C PRO A 399 18.79 -1.37 -29.23
N SER A 400 19.24 -0.11 -29.22
CA SER A 400 18.36 1.04 -28.92
C SER A 400 17.26 1.21 -29.97
N GLU A 401 17.55 0.81 -31.21
CA GLU A 401 16.65 0.87 -32.36
C GLU A 401 16.44 -0.52 -32.96
N PRO A 402 15.35 -0.79 -33.70
CA PRO A 402 15.16 -2.08 -34.37
C PRO A 402 16.30 -2.41 -35.34
N LEU A 403 16.63 -3.70 -35.47
CA LEU A 403 17.54 -4.20 -36.51
C LEU A 403 16.83 -4.17 -37.86
N TYR A 404 16.84 -3.00 -38.50
CA TYR A 404 16.05 -2.69 -39.70
C TYR A 404 16.28 -3.65 -40.86
N ASP A 405 17.48 -4.25 -40.97
CA ASP A 405 17.80 -5.23 -42.00
C ASP A 405 16.93 -6.50 -41.95
N GLN A 406 16.32 -6.80 -40.80
CA GLN A 406 15.39 -7.91 -40.64
C GLN A 406 13.95 -7.56 -41.02
N LEU A 407 13.62 -6.28 -41.26
CA LEU A 407 12.23 -5.82 -41.34
C LEU A 407 11.79 -5.47 -42.77
N ILE A 408 10.57 -5.86 -43.13
CA ILE A 408 9.94 -5.43 -44.38
C ILE A 408 9.66 -3.93 -44.28
N GLY A 409 10.32 -3.13 -45.12
CA GLY A 409 10.24 -1.67 -45.03
C GLY A 409 11.10 -1.03 -43.94
N GLY A 410 12.08 -1.75 -43.37
CA GLY A 410 12.94 -1.26 -42.28
C GLY A 410 13.64 0.08 -42.58
N GLU A 411 14.17 0.28 -43.78
CA GLU A 411 14.78 1.55 -44.19
C GLU A 411 13.77 2.71 -44.21
N ALA A 412 12.50 2.45 -44.56
CA ALA A 412 11.46 3.46 -44.53
C ALA A 412 11.08 3.84 -43.08
N LEU A 413 11.03 2.85 -42.17
CA LEU A 413 10.88 3.11 -40.73
C LEU A 413 12.04 3.97 -40.21
N ARG A 414 13.28 3.58 -40.48
CA ARG A 414 14.49 4.33 -40.09
C ARG A 414 14.46 5.77 -40.61
N ALA A 415 14.14 5.95 -41.90
CA ALA A 415 14.06 7.27 -42.52
C ALA A 415 12.92 8.15 -41.95
N SER A 416 11.86 7.55 -41.41
CA SER A 416 10.75 8.30 -40.80
C SER A 416 11.11 8.94 -39.46
N GLY A 417 12.07 8.36 -38.72
CA GLY A 417 12.42 8.78 -37.37
C GLY A 417 11.36 8.44 -36.30
N GLU A 418 10.31 7.70 -36.65
CA GLU A 418 9.28 7.25 -35.71
C GLU A 418 9.78 6.02 -34.93
N SER A 419 9.54 6.01 -33.62
CA SER A 419 9.78 4.84 -32.77
C SER A 419 8.54 3.96 -32.72
N LEU A 420 8.71 2.63 -32.80
CA LEU A 420 7.62 1.68 -32.59
C LEU A 420 7.35 1.40 -31.09
N GLU A 421 8.21 1.90 -30.20
CA GLU A 421 7.97 1.84 -28.75
C GLU A 421 7.15 3.05 -28.24
N ASP A 422 7.08 4.14 -29.02
CA ASP A 422 6.18 5.28 -28.76
C ASP A 422 4.71 4.86 -28.94
N TRP A 423 3.91 5.01 -27.90
CA TRP A 423 2.47 4.71 -27.95
C TRP A 423 1.76 5.53 -29.06
N GLY A 424 2.17 6.79 -29.22
CA GLY A 424 1.64 7.73 -30.20
C GLY A 424 2.35 7.71 -31.56
N SER A 425 3.13 6.66 -31.85
CA SER A 425 3.82 6.50 -33.13
C SER A 425 2.87 6.71 -34.31
N ARG A 426 3.29 7.53 -35.28
CA ARG A 426 2.56 7.77 -36.53
C ARG A 426 2.88 6.75 -37.61
N TYR A 427 3.84 5.87 -37.38
CA TYR A 427 4.14 4.81 -38.32
C TYR A 427 2.93 3.86 -38.42
N PRO A 428 2.35 3.65 -39.62
CA PRO A 428 1.16 2.83 -39.76
C PRO A 428 1.49 1.35 -39.56
N ASP A 429 0.59 0.64 -38.88
CA ASP A 429 0.64 -0.82 -38.78
C ASP A 429 0.63 -1.42 -40.20
N GLN A 430 1.63 -2.25 -40.52
CA GLN A 430 1.84 -2.77 -41.88
C GLN A 430 0.96 -3.98 -42.23
N GLU A 431 0.35 -4.61 -41.23
CA GLU A 431 -0.54 -5.76 -41.42
C GLU A 431 -1.91 -5.51 -40.76
N PRO A 432 -2.99 -6.20 -41.19
CA PRO A 432 -4.29 -6.11 -40.53
C PRO A 432 -4.20 -6.42 -39.04
N PRO A 433 -5.07 -5.90 -38.17
CA PRO A 433 -5.07 -6.25 -36.75
C PRO A 433 -5.12 -7.78 -36.54
N LEU A 434 -4.37 -8.26 -35.55
CA LEU A 434 -4.43 -9.64 -35.08
C LEU A 434 -5.49 -9.73 -33.98
N VAL A 435 -6.39 -10.70 -34.09
CA VAL A 435 -7.40 -11.00 -33.06
C VAL A 435 -7.19 -12.42 -32.58
N LEU A 436 -6.74 -12.55 -31.34
CA LEU A 436 -6.66 -13.85 -30.66
C LEU A 436 -8.00 -14.14 -29.97
N GLU A 437 -8.50 -15.36 -30.07
CA GLU A 437 -9.79 -15.79 -29.50
C GLU A 437 -9.63 -16.88 -28.43
N ASP A 438 -10.41 -16.77 -27.35
CA ASP A 438 -10.47 -17.75 -26.25
C ASP A 438 -10.88 -19.14 -26.75
N GLY A 439 -10.16 -20.18 -26.33
CA GLY A 439 -10.34 -21.57 -26.74
C GLY A 439 -9.80 -21.91 -28.14
N ARG A 440 -9.50 -20.91 -28.99
CA ARG A 440 -8.86 -21.11 -30.31
C ARG A 440 -7.37 -20.80 -30.28
N ASP A 441 -7.01 -19.62 -29.79
CA ASP A 441 -5.64 -19.09 -29.86
C ASP A 441 -4.99 -19.01 -28.47
N PHE A 442 -5.79 -18.86 -27.42
CA PHE A 442 -5.34 -18.92 -26.03
C PHE A 442 -6.39 -19.58 -25.13
N ASP A 443 -5.94 -20.12 -24.01
CA ASP A 443 -6.78 -20.65 -22.94
C ASP A 443 -6.62 -19.83 -21.64
N ARG A 444 -5.43 -19.23 -21.43
CA ARG A 444 -5.12 -18.31 -20.33
C ARG A 444 -4.33 -17.10 -20.82
N VAL A 445 -4.55 -15.96 -20.18
CA VAL A 445 -3.89 -14.67 -20.46
C VAL A 445 -3.19 -14.18 -19.19
N VAL A 446 -1.93 -13.78 -19.32
CA VAL A 446 -1.18 -13.05 -18.29
C VAL A 446 -1.07 -11.60 -18.70
N LEU A 447 -1.67 -10.70 -17.92
CA LEU A 447 -1.57 -9.26 -18.12
C LEU A 447 -0.31 -8.73 -17.44
N GLY A 448 0.78 -8.65 -18.21
CA GLY A 448 2.15 -8.30 -17.78
C GLY A 448 2.59 -6.88 -18.12
N VAL A 449 1.66 -5.98 -18.46
CA VAL A 449 1.92 -4.58 -18.84
C VAL A 449 1.89 -3.63 -17.64
N GLY A 450 2.45 -2.43 -17.78
CA GLY A 450 2.46 -1.42 -16.73
C GLY A 450 1.08 -0.82 -16.45
N LEU A 451 0.84 -0.42 -15.19
CA LEU A 451 -0.48 0.07 -14.74
C LEU A 451 -1.04 1.23 -15.57
N GLY A 452 -0.17 2.14 -16.04
CA GLY A 452 -0.59 3.36 -16.72
C GLY A 452 -1.30 3.15 -18.07
N VAL A 453 -1.12 2.01 -18.73
CA VAL A 453 -1.82 1.72 -20.00
C VAL A 453 -3.16 0.99 -19.80
N LEU A 454 -3.41 0.43 -18.60
CA LEU A 454 -4.62 -0.37 -18.37
C LEU A 454 -5.94 0.38 -18.64
N PRO A 455 -6.09 1.69 -18.35
CA PRO A 455 -7.29 2.43 -18.73
C PRO A 455 -7.64 2.35 -20.22
N ALA A 456 -6.62 2.27 -21.10
CA ALA A 456 -6.83 2.18 -22.54
C ALA A 456 -7.10 0.73 -22.99
N LEU A 457 -6.34 -0.24 -22.48
CA LEU A 457 -6.44 -1.64 -22.94
C LEU A 457 -7.63 -2.39 -22.35
N CYS A 458 -8.06 -2.00 -21.14
CA CYS A 458 -9.02 -2.72 -20.33
C CYS A 458 -10.34 -1.96 -20.18
N GLU A 459 -10.74 -1.16 -21.17
CA GLU A 459 -11.95 -0.31 -21.13
C GLU A 459 -13.20 -1.10 -20.67
N GLU A 460 -13.46 -2.28 -21.25
CA GLU A 460 -14.61 -3.11 -20.88
C GLU A 460 -14.52 -3.69 -19.48
N ILE A 461 -13.31 -3.99 -19.00
CA ILE A 461 -13.04 -4.50 -17.65
C ILE A 461 -13.23 -3.38 -16.62
N VAL A 462 -12.75 -2.17 -16.92
CA VAL A 462 -12.90 -0.99 -16.06
C VAL A 462 -14.37 -0.57 -15.97
N ALA A 463 -15.11 -0.69 -17.07
CA ALA A 463 -16.54 -0.39 -17.12
C ALA A 463 -17.45 -1.51 -16.59
N ASP A 464 -16.87 -2.65 -16.17
CA ASP A 464 -17.64 -3.80 -15.72
C ASP A 464 -18.23 -3.57 -14.31
N ALA A 465 -19.53 -3.30 -14.26
CA ALA A 465 -20.27 -3.11 -13.02
C ALA A 465 -20.23 -4.34 -12.09
N ASN A 466 -19.96 -5.54 -12.62
CA ASN A 466 -19.84 -6.76 -11.81
C ASN A 466 -18.45 -6.89 -11.14
N ASN A 467 -17.47 -6.07 -11.55
CA ASN A 467 -16.11 -6.09 -11.03
C ASN A 467 -15.60 -4.68 -10.68
N PRO A 468 -16.23 -3.99 -9.71
CA PRO A 468 -15.83 -2.64 -9.33
C PRO A 468 -14.41 -2.57 -8.72
N ARG A 469 -13.86 -3.71 -8.28
CA ARG A 469 -12.52 -3.79 -7.67
C ARG A 469 -11.41 -3.46 -8.68
N PHE A 470 -11.54 -3.88 -9.94
CA PHE A 470 -10.53 -3.59 -10.96
C PHE A 470 -10.47 -2.08 -11.29
N ALA A 471 -11.63 -1.44 -11.43
CA ALA A 471 -11.72 0.00 -11.60
C ALA A 471 -11.17 0.77 -10.38
N ALA A 472 -11.47 0.29 -9.16
CA ALA A 472 -10.92 0.89 -7.93
C ALA A 472 -9.39 0.76 -7.87
N MET A 473 -8.81 -0.37 -8.27
CA MET A 473 -7.35 -0.54 -8.34
C MET A 473 -6.70 0.52 -9.23
N ILE A 474 -7.21 0.70 -10.45
CA ILE A 474 -6.67 1.68 -11.42
C ILE A 474 -6.82 3.12 -10.91
N ARG A 475 -7.94 3.44 -10.25
CA ARG A 475 -8.19 4.79 -9.74
C ARG A 475 -7.32 5.14 -8.54
N GLU A 476 -7.13 4.21 -7.61
CA GLU A 476 -6.53 4.48 -6.30
C GLU A 476 -5.01 4.26 -6.29
N ILE A 477 -4.49 3.35 -7.12
CA ILE A 477 -3.05 3.15 -7.27
C ILE A 477 -2.51 4.16 -8.29
N THR A 478 -1.91 5.22 -7.80
CA THR A 478 -1.37 6.28 -8.66
C THR A 478 0.00 5.91 -9.24
N THR A 479 0.35 6.58 -10.33
CA THR A 479 1.65 6.44 -10.99
C THR A 479 2.28 7.82 -11.20
N THR A 480 3.60 7.87 -11.37
CA THR A 480 4.34 9.11 -11.65
C THR A 480 5.24 8.92 -12.87
N PRO A 481 5.46 9.95 -13.70
CA PRO A 481 6.45 9.87 -14.76
C PRO A 481 7.85 9.93 -14.15
N THR A 482 8.76 9.15 -14.72
CA THR A 482 10.18 9.15 -14.40
C THR A 482 10.97 9.63 -15.60
N VAL A 483 12.08 10.29 -15.33
CA VAL A 483 12.97 10.79 -16.38
C VAL A 483 14.41 10.47 -16.07
N SER A 484 15.21 10.41 -17.12
CA SER A 484 16.65 10.33 -16.97
C SER A 484 17.41 11.12 -18.01
N SER A 485 18.62 11.50 -17.62
CA SER A 485 19.67 11.98 -18.51
C SER A 485 20.96 11.23 -18.21
N GLN A 486 21.68 10.88 -19.26
CA GLN A 486 23.01 10.26 -19.15
C GLN A 486 24.03 11.15 -19.85
N LEU A 487 25.06 11.54 -19.12
CA LEU A 487 26.09 12.45 -19.57
C LEU A 487 27.43 11.70 -19.65
N TRP A 488 28.04 11.70 -20.83
CA TRP A 488 29.38 11.21 -21.06
C TRP A 488 30.35 12.39 -20.97
N ILE A 489 31.24 12.39 -20.00
CA ILE A 489 32.13 13.51 -19.65
C ILE A 489 33.56 13.16 -20.05
N ARG A 490 34.29 14.13 -20.62
CA ARG A 490 35.66 13.95 -21.12
C ARG A 490 36.69 13.77 -20.00
N ASP A 491 36.43 14.38 -18.85
CA ASP A 491 37.27 14.34 -17.67
C ASP A 491 36.92 13.11 -16.82
N ASP A 492 37.92 12.50 -16.18
CA ASP A 492 37.67 11.46 -15.17
C ASP A 492 36.93 12.05 -13.94
N LEU A 493 36.32 11.17 -13.12
CA LEU A 493 35.52 11.60 -11.98
C LEU A 493 36.29 12.55 -11.03
N ARG A 494 37.58 12.32 -10.77
CA ARG A 494 38.36 13.19 -9.87
C ARG A 494 38.66 14.53 -10.51
N ALA A 495 38.93 14.55 -11.81
CA ALA A 495 39.18 15.75 -12.60
C ALA A 495 37.95 16.66 -12.72
N THR A 496 36.72 16.14 -12.51
CA THR A 496 35.51 16.96 -12.37
C THR A 496 35.43 17.76 -11.07
N GLY A 497 36.32 17.49 -10.11
CA GLY A 497 36.31 18.08 -8.76
C GLY A 497 35.61 17.20 -7.72
N TRP A 498 35.06 16.05 -8.12
CA TRP A 498 34.49 15.08 -7.18
C TRP A 498 35.60 14.24 -6.53
N HIS A 499 35.77 14.37 -5.21
CA HIS A 499 36.89 13.74 -4.49
C HIS A 499 36.50 12.50 -3.67
N LEU A 500 35.20 12.24 -3.50
CA LEU A 500 34.69 11.03 -2.88
C LEU A 500 34.76 9.85 -3.85
N PRO A 501 34.65 8.60 -3.37
CA PRO A 501 34.46 7.45 -4.27
C PRO A 501 33.21 7.64 -5.16
N PRO A 502 33.08 6.86 -6.25
CA PRO A 502 31.90 6.87 -7.12
C PRO A 502 30.60 6.84 -6.30
N PRO A 503 29.72 7.85 -6.41
CA PRO A 503 28.52 7.91 -5.59
C PRO A 503 27.35 7.15 -6.21
N VAL A 504 26.45 6.70 -5.34
CA VAL A 504 25.01 6.75 -5.57
C VAL A 504 24.48 7.86 -4.66
N MET A 505 24.02 8.96 -5.25
CA MET A 505 23.60 10.16 -4.54
C MET A 505 22.07 10.31 -4.57
N ILE A 506 21.45 10.44 -3.41
CA ILE A 506 20.00 10.64 -3.28
C ILE A 506 19.62 11.11 -1.86
N PRO A 507 18.68 12.05 -1.67
CA PRO A 507 18.21 12.99 -2.68
C PRO A 507 19.23 14.13 -2.88
N TYR A 508 19.05 14.91 -3.94
CA TYR A 508 19.76 16.14 -4.27
C TYR A 508 18.77 17.25 -4.73
N ALA A 509 19.27 18.33 -5.35
CA ALA A 509 18.50 19.44 -5.85
C ALA A 509 17.44 18.96 -6.85
N ALA A 510 16.21 19.41 -6.64
CA ALA A 510 15.19 19.28 -7.65
C ALA A 510 15.65 20.01 -8.93
N PRO A 511 15.35 19.48 -10.11
CA PRO A 511 14.38 18.41 -10.30
C PRO A 511 14.98 17.07 -10.75
N LEU A 512 16.30 16.97 -10.99
CA LEU A 512 17.05 15.71 -11.09
C LEU A 512 17.71 15.40 -9.74
N ASP A 513 16.93 14.88 -8.80
CA ASP A 513 17.33 14.71 -7.40
C ASP A 513 18.18 13.45 -7.12
N THR A 514 18.52 12.68 -8.15
CA THR A 514 19.36 11.48 -8.02
C THR A 514 20.49 11.50 -9.03
N TRP A 515 21.72 11.22 -8.59
CA TRP A 515 22.90 11.07 -9.44
C TRP A 515 23.67 9.79 -9.09
N ALA A 516 24.04 9.00 -10.08
CA ALA A 516 25.04 7.93 -9.92
C ALA A 516 26.19 8.09 -10.91
N ASP A 517 27.42 7.87 -10.43
CA ASP A 517 28.56 7.63 -11.31
C ASP A 517 28.47 6.21 -11.89
N MET A 518 28.48 6.10 -13.21
CA MET A 518 28.36 4.84 -13.94
C MET A 518 29.58 4.60 -14.83
N SER A 519 30.71 5.22 -14.47
CA SER A 519 31.95 5.19 -15.25
C SER A 519 32.51 3.78 -15.46
N HIS A 520 32.14 2.81 -14.62
CA HIS A 520 32.51 1.39 -14.80
C HIS A 520 31.95 0.79 -16.11
N LEU A 521 30.87 1.36 -16.64
CA LEU A 521 30.25 0.90 -17.89
C LEU A 521 31.06 1.26 -19.15
N LEU A 522 31.98 2.24 -19.10
CA LEU A 522 32.77 2.66 -20.27
C LEU A 522 33.51 1.50 -20.93
N SER A 523 33.99 0.54 -20.13
CA SER A 523 34.66 -0.67 -20.62
C SER A 523 33.77 -1.53 -21.55
N ARG A 524 32.44 -1.40 -21.42
CA ARG A 524 31.42 -2.10 -22.21
C ARG A 524 30.93 -1.32 -23.42
N GLU A 525 31.38 -0.09 -23.61
CA GLU A 525 31.00 0.77 -24.73
C GLU A 525 32.17 0.87 -25.73
N SER A 526 31.90 1.18 -26.99
CA SER A 526 32.87 1.14 -28.10
C SER A 526 33.43 2.53 -28.45
N PHE A 527 33.55 3.43 -27.45
CA PHE A 527 34.14 4.75 -27.66
C PHE A 527 35.60 4.66 -28.14
N PRO A 528 36.06 5.60 -28.99
CA PRO A 528 37.43 5.59 -29.49
C PRO A 528 38.45 5.96 -28.41
N GLU A 529 39.61 5.30 -28.43
CA GLU A 529 40.77 5.62 -27.59
C GLU A 529 41.99 6.02 -28.45
N PRO A 530 42.67 7.16 -28.16
CA PRO A 530 42.32 8.17 -27.16
C PRO A 530 41.20 9.12 -27.65
N GLY A 531 40.46 9.73 -26.72
CA GLY A 531 39.50 10.81 -27.03
C GLY A 531 38.03 10.53 -26.68
N GLY A 532 37.73 9.32 -26.22
CA GLY A 532 36.45 8.95 -25.59
C GLY A 532 36.20 9.66 -24.25
N PRO A 533 34.98 9.53 -23.69
CA PRO A 533 34.66 9.98 -22.33
C PRO A 533 35.45 9.18 -21.29
N GLN A 534 35.71 9.80 -20.14
CA GLN A 534 36.42 9.19 -19.00
C GLN A 534 35.52 9.02 -17.77
N SER A 535 34.34 9.66 -17.76
CA SER A 535 33.32 9.39 -16.76
C SER A 535 31.90 9.46 -17.32
N ILE A 536 30.96 8.82 -16.63
CA ILE A 536 29.54 8.78 -16.98
C ILE A 536 28.70 9.16 -15.76
N ALA A 537 27.82 10.14 -15.93
CA ALA A 537 26.84 10.53 -14.91
C ALA A 537 25.43 10.15 -15.35
N TYR A 538 24.73 9.35 -14.53
CA TYR A 538 23.30 9.07 -14.70
C TYR A 538 22.51 9.93 -13.72
N LEU A 539 21.61 10.76 -14.26
CA LEU A 539 20.73 11.64 -13.51
C LEU A 539 19.30 11.14 -13.68
N THR A 540 18.53 11.02 -12.59
CA THR A 540 17.12 10.60 -12.66
C THR A 540 16.28 11.27 -11.57
N ALA A 541 14.96 11.31 -11.80
CA ALA A 541 13.98 11.76 -10.82
C ALA A 541 12.56 11.40 -11.23
N ALA A 542 11.62 11.61 -10.30
CA ALA A 542 10.20 11.74 -10.61
C ALA A 542 9.95 13.13 -11.22
N MET A 543 9.06 13.22 -12.20
CA MET A 543 8.53 14.50 -12.67
C MET A 543 7.10 14.71 -12.19
N ASP A 544 6.69 15.98 -12.13
CA ASP A 544 5.31 16.37 -11.93
C ASP A 544 4.47 16.06 -13.19
N ASP A 545 3.19 15.75 -12.98
CA ASP A 545 2.23 15.48 -14.06
C ASP A 545 1.60 16.78 -14.59
N ASP A 546 2.43 17.71 -15.07
CA ASP A 546 1.95 19.00 -15.62
C ASP A 546 1.16 18.80 -16.92
N GLU A 547 1.55 17.80 -17.73
CA GLU A 547 0.82 17.32 -18.90
C GLU A 547 0.54 15.82 -18.72
N PRO A 548 -0.60 15.42 -18.11
CA PRO A 548 -0.90 14.01 -17.88
C PRO A 548 -0.99 13.24 -19.21
N PRO A 549 -0.52 11.98 -19.26
CA PRO A 549 -0.52 11.20 -20.48
C PRO A 549 -1.97 10.98 -20.97
N PRO A 550 -2.25 11.20 -22.26
CA PRO A 550 -3.55 10.87 -22.83
C PRO A 550 -3.88 9.38 -22.67
N ILE A 551 -5.15 9.09 -22.41
CA ILE A 551 -5.65 7.70 -22.37
C ILE A 551 -5.75 7.14 -23.80
N GLU A 552 -6.30 7.91 -24.72
CA GLU A 552 -6.45 7.49 -26.11
C GLU A 552 -5.13 7.60 -26.89
N ARG A 553 -4.82 6.56 -27.67
CA ARG A 553 -3.61 6.50 -28.50
C ARG A 553 -3.53 7.65 -29.50
N SER A 554 -4.64 8.00 -30.14
CA SER A 554 -4.73 9.09 -31.13
C SER A 554 -4.29 10.44 -30.55
N ALA A 555 -4.64 10.70 -29.28
CA ALA A 555 -4.26 11.90 -28.56
C ALA A 555 -2.80 11.89 -28.07
N TYR A 556 -2.15 10.71 -28.05
CA TYR A 556 -0.74 10.55 -27.66
C TYR A 556 0.23 10.99 -28.76
N VAL A 557 -0.23 11.20 -30.00
CA VAL A 557 0.62 11.60 -31.13
C VAL A 557 1.41 12.87 -30.80
N GLY A 558 2.75 12.75 -30.82
CA GLY A 558 3.68 13.84 -30.50
C GLY A 558 3.83 14.15 -29.02
N TYR A 559 3.17 13.43 -28.11
CA TYR A 559 3.35 13.59 -26.65
C TYR A 559 4.78 13.25 -26.24
N ALA A 560 5.30 12.07 -26.63
CA ALA A 560 6.66 11.64 -26.28
C ALA A 560 7.74 12.64 -26.76
N ALA A 561 7.57 13.21 -27.96
CA ALA A 561 8.46 14.25 -28.48
C ALA A 561 8.42 15.54 -27.63
N ARG A 562 7.24 16.00 -27.19
CA ARG A 562 7.12 17.15 -26.28
C ARG A 562 7.77 16.87 -24.93
N GLN A 563 7.57 15.66 -24.39
CA GLN A 563 8.19 15.24 -23.13
C GLN A 563 9.71 15.15 -23.26
N LEU A 564 10.24 14.67 -24.38
CA LEU A 564 11.69 14.67 -24.66
C LEU A 564 12.26 16.08 -24.63
N GLU A 565 11.62 17.03 -25.31
CA GLU A 565 12.05 18.44 -25.30
C GLU A 565 11.96 19.07 -23.91
N HIS A 566 10.92 18.71 -23.14
CA HIS A 566 10.80 19.14 -21.74
C HIS A 566 11.99 18.62 -20.92
N VAL A 567 12.30 17.32 -20.99
CA VAL A 567 13.44 16.71 -20.29
C VAL A 567 14.77 17.35 -20.69
N ARG A 568 14.98 17.66 -21.97
CA ARG A 568 16.17 18.38 -22.45
C ARG A 568 16.29 19.76 -21.83
N ALA A 569 15.23 20.56 -21.89
CA ALA A 569 15.22 21.93 -21.36
C ALA A 569 15.44 21.95 -19.84
N PHE A 570 14.74 21.06 -19.14
CA PHE A 570 14.84 20.85 -17.71
C PHE A 570 16.24 20.40 -17.27
N THR A 571 16.84 19.45 -17.99
CA THR A 571 18.20 19.00 -17.68
C THR A 571 19.20 20.12 -17.90
N ALA A 572 19.09 20.87 -18.99
CA ALA A 572 19.94 22.04 -19.24
C ALA A 572 19.84 23.06 -18.10
N ALA A 573 18.62 23.42 -17.68
CA ALA A 573 18.40 24.35 -16.57
C ALA A 573 18.94 23.81 -15.24
N HIS A 574 18.77 22.51 -14.96
CA HIS A 574 19.32 21.87 -13.76
C HIS A 574 20.85 21.91 -13.75
N LEU A 575 21.50 21.60 -14.88
CA LEU A 575 22.95 21.67 -15.02
C LEU A 575 23.49 23.10 -14.89
N ASP A 576 22.75 24.09 -15.40
CA ASP A 576 23.13 25.50 -15.26
C ASP A 576 23.01 25.98 -13.80
N ALA A 577 22.07 25.44 -13.02
CA ALA A 577 21.82 25.85 -11.63
C ALA A 577 22.58 25.05 -10.56
N SER A 578 22.88 23.78 -10.83
CA SER A 578 23.28 22.81 -9.78
C SER A 578 24.64 22.13 -10.03
N ALA A 579 25.20 22.21 -11.24
CA ALA A 579 26.44 21.49 -11.56
C ALA A 579 27.64 21.90 -10.71
N ALA A 580 27.72 23.16 -10.25
CA ALA A 580 28.84 23.64 -9.45
C ALA A 580 29.06 22.86 -8.13
N HIS A 581 27.99 22.31 -7.55
CA HIS A 581 28.10 21.50 -6.34
C HIS A 581 28.62 20.09 -6.64
N LEU A 582 28.20 19.50 -7.76
CA LEU A 582 28.58 18.13 -8.14
C LEU A 582 29.96 18.08 -8.80
N TRP A 583 30.26 19.04 -9.68
CA TRP A 583 31.42 19.03 -10.57
C TRP A 583 32.10 20.40 -10.66
N PRO A 584 32.63 20.93 -9.55
CA PRO A 584 33.14 22.31 -9.47
C PRO A 584 34.32 22.62 -10.39
N ALA A 585 35.05 21.62 -10.90
CA ALA A 585 36.20 21.85 -11.77
C ALA A 585 35.85 21.96 -13.26
N ILE A 586 34.61 21.62 -13.64
CA ILE A 586 34.12 21.65 -15.03
C ILE A 586 32.92 22.58 -15.21
N VAL A 587 32.81 23.60 -14.37
CA VAL A 587 31.84 24.69 -14.53
C VAL A 587 32.51 25.96 -15.06
N ARG A 588 31.69 26.80 -15.68
CA ARG A 588 32.03 28.16 -16.09
C ARG A 588 32.06 29.10 -14.87
N PRO A 589 32.60 30.33 -14.97
CA PRO A 589 32.64 31.27 -13.85
C PRO A 589 31.28 31.66 -13.25
N ASP A 590 30.19 31.46 -13.99
CA ASP A 590 28.81 31.68 -13.53
C ASP A 590 28.21 30.47 -12.77
N GLY A 591 28.97 29.38 -12.63
CA GLY A 591 28.57 28.15 -11.94
C GLY A 591 27.84 27.13 -12.82
N ALA A 592 27.52 27.47 -14.06
CA ALA A 592 26.88 26.55 -15.00
C ALA A 592 27.89 25.54 -15.58
N LEU A 593 27.44 24.33 -15.90
CA LEU A 593 28.29 23.32 -16.54
C LEU A 593 28.98 23.87 -17.81
N ASP A 594 30.31 23.68 -17.92
CA ASP A 594 31.03 23.89 -19.16
C ASP A 594 30.73 22.74 -20.12
N ARG A 595 29.73 22.93 -21.01
CA ARG A 595 29.27 21.91 -21.95
C ARG A 595 30.37 21.41 -22.89
N SER A 596 31.46 22.16 -23.09
CA SER A 596 32.61 21.69 -23.89
C SER A 596 33.30 20.46 -23.28
N ARG A 597 33.08 20.21 -21.99
CA ARG A 597 33.56 19.04 -21.24
C ARG A 597 32.73 17.79 -21.47
N LEU A 598 31.54 17.91 -22.07
CA LEU A 598 30.77 16.75 -22.51
C LEU A 598 31.40 16.14 -23.77
N HIS A 599 31.40 14.82 -23.85
CA HIS A 599 31.86 14.11 -25.03
C HIS A 599 30.83 14.25 -26.17
N ALA A 600 31.30 14.74 -27.32
CA ALA A 600 30.57 14.77 -28.58
C ALA A 600 31.58 14.72 -29.74
N PRO A 601 31.23 14.11 -30.89
CA PRO A 601 32.03 14.22 -32.11
C PRO A 601 32.18 15.69 -32.55
N ALA A 602 33.34 16.07 -33.10
CA ALA A 602 33.66 17.46 -33.45
C ALA A 602 32.70 18.11 -34.48
N SER A 603 31.94 17.31 -35.23
CA SER A 603 30.94 17.77 -36.21
C SER A 603 29.55 18.05 -35.62
N LYS A 604 29.34 17.80 -34.33
CA LYS A 604 28.06 18.03 -33.64
C LYS A 604 28.10 19.40 -32.94
N GLY A 605 26.96 20.11 -32.93
CA GLY A 605 26.78 21.45 -32.35
C GLY A 605 26.95 21.48 -30.82
N ASP A 606 25.96 21.95 -30.06
CA ASP A 606 26.01 21.90 -28.58
C ASP A 606 26.27 20.44 -28.12
N PRO A 607 27.37 20.15 -27.40
CA PRO A 607 27.67 18.80 -26.90
C PRO A 607 26.55 18.19 -26.06
N LEU A 608 25.71 19.00 -25.41
CA LEU A 608 24.56 18.53 -24.64
C LEU A 608 23.52 17.82 -25.54
N ALA A 609 23.36 18.25 -26.79
CA ALA A 609 22.45 17.61 -27.74
C ALA A 609 22.90 16.18 -28.14
N PHE A 610 24.18 15.85 -27.95
CA PHE A 610 24.71 14.50 -28.18
C PHE A 610 24.47 13.55 -26.99
N GLN A 611 24.08 14.06 -25.82
CA GLN A 611 23.81 13.24 -24.64
C GLN A 611 22.49 12.47 -24.76
N HIS A 612 22.24 11.53 -23.84
CA HIS A 612 21.02 10.72 -23.83
C HIS A 612 20.00 11.28 -22.84
N PHE A 613 18.73 11.27 -23.24
CA PHE A 613 17.60 11.74 -22.46
C PHE A 613 16.45 10.78 -22.71
N SER A 614 15.84 10.28 -21.64
CA SER A 614 14.69 9.39 -21.74
C SER A 614 13.48 9.98 -21.02
N PRO A 615 12.42 10.35 -21.76
CA PRO A 615 11.11 10.59 -21.17
C PRO A 615 10.34 9.27 -21.00
N VAL A 616 9.15 9.36 -20.40
CA VAL A 616 8.09 8.35 -20.56
C VAL A 616 7.58 8.42 -22.00
N GLN A 617 7.72 7.31 -22.75
CA GLN A 617 7.27 7.22 -24.16
C GLN A 617 5.98 6.42 -24.30
N HIS A 618 5.65 5.62 -23.29
CA HIS A 618 4.47 4.79 -23.26
C HIS A 618 3.81 4.87 -21.87
N PRO A 619 2.46 4.87 -21.76
CA PRO A 619 1.79 4.93 -20.45
C PRO A 619 2.24 3.83 -19.46
N SER A 620 2.62 2.65 -19.97
CA SER A 620 3.22 1.55 -19.17
C SER A 620 4.54 1.89 -18.50
N ASP A 621 5.30 2.87 -18.97
CA ASP A 621 6.64 3.17 -18.46
C ASP A 621 6.61 3.85 -17.08
N ARG A 622 5.43 4.36 -16.69
CA ARG A 622 5.25 5.13 -15.46
C ARG A 622 5.53 4.29 -14.22
N TYR A 623 6.20 4.91 -13.26
CA TYR A 623 6.51 4.29 -11.97
C TYR A 623 5.24 4.16 -11.13
N VAL A 624 5.06 3.02 -10.45
CA VAL A 624 3.87 2.73 -9.63
C VAL A 624 4.14 3.12 -8.18
N LEU A 625 3.28 3.98 -7.64
CA LEU A 625 3.43 4.49 -6.27
C LEU A 625 2.70 3.60 -5.25
N SER A 626 2.99 3.83 -3.97
CA SER A 626 2.27 3.24 -2.84
C SER A 626 1.79 4.29 -1.84
N PRO A 627 0.86 5.17 -2.27
CA PRO A 627 0.34 6.21 -1.39
C PRO A 627 -0.36 5.62 -0.16
N ARG A 628 -0.34 6.38 0.92
CA ARG A 628 -1.07 6.06 2.16
C ARG A 628 -2.52 5.66 1.88
N GLY A 629 -2.92 4.52 2.41
CA GLY A 629 -4.29 4.00 2.39
C GLY A 629 -4.69 3.30 1.09
N THR A 630 -3.83 3.27 0.06
CA THR A 630 -4.20 2.77 -1.27
C THR A 630 -3.92 1.28 -1.46
N THR A 631 -2.99 0.69 -0.69
CA THR A 631 -2.55 -0.71 -0.86
C THR A 631 -3.70 -1.73 -0.78
N ARG A 632 -4.78 -1.41 -0.06
CA ARG A 632 -6.01 -2.22 0.00
C ARG A 632 -6.71 -2.41 -1.35
N HIS A 633 -6.39 -1.60 -2.35
CA HIS A 633 -6.95 -1.65 -3.70
C HIS A 633 -6.10 -2.50 -4.67
N ARG A 634 -4.89 -2.92 -4.27
CA ARG A 634 -4.05 -3.83 -5.08
C ARG A 634 -4.70 -5.20 -5.14
N LEU A 635 -4.86 -5.71 -6.36
CA LEU A 635 -5.35 -7.06 -6.63
C LEU A 635 -4.17 -8.04 -6.66
N ALA A 636 -4.34 -9.23 -6.08
CA ALA A 636 -3.42 -10.34 -6.26
C ALA A 636 -3.54 -10.94 -7.68
N ALA A 637 -2.60 -11.82 -8.05
CA ALA A 637 -2.52 -12.38 -9.40
C ALA A 637 -3.80 -13.13 -9.85
N ASP A 638 -4.54 -13.74 -8.92
CA ASP A 638 -5.79 -14.46 -9.13
C ASP A 638 -7.05 -13.64 -8.81
N GLU A 639 -6.92 -12.35 -8.53
CA GLU A 639 -8.05 -11.47 -8.18
C GLU A 639 -8.48 -10.55 -9.34
N SER A 640 -8.19 -10.94 -10.58
CA SER A 640 -8.62 -10.18 -11.77
C SER A 640 -10.15 -10.06 -11.87
N GLY A 641 -10.89 -11.04 -11.35
CA GLY A 641 -12.33 -11.17 -11.53
C GLY A 641 -12.75 -11.99 -12.76
N TYR A 642 -11.79 -12.45 -13.57
CA TYR A 642 -12.05 -13.23 -14.80
C TYR A 642 -11.32 -14.56 -14.79
N GLU A 643 -11.96 -15.63 -15.25
CA GLU A 643 -11.47 -17.01 -15.10
C GLU A 643 -10.14 -17.27 -15.80
N ASN A 644 -9.92 -16.63 -16.96
CA ASN A 644 -8.74 -16.83 -17.80
C ASN A 644 -7.74 -15.67 -17.75
N LEU A 645 -7.90 -14.68 -16.86
CA LEU A 645 -6.99 -13.54 -16.74
C LEU A 645 -6.19 -13.62 -15.43
N VAL A 646 -4.87 -13.69 -15.55
CA VAL A 646 -3.92 -13.64 -14.43
C VAL A 646 -3.16 -12.32 -14.47
N LEU A 647 -3.02 -11.66 -13.33
CA LEU A 647 -2.35 -10.35 -13.24
C LEU A 647 -0.87 -10.53 -12.89
N ALA A 648 0.01 -9.79 -13.59
CA ALA A 648 1.44 -9.78 -13.31
C ALA A 648 2.01 -8.35 -13.46
N GLY A 649 2.60 -7.81 -12.40
CA GLY A 649 3.19 -6.48 -12.41
C GLY A 649 3.53 -5.96 -11.00
N ASP A 650 4.41 -4.95 -10.95
CA ASP A 650 4.79 -4.23 -9.73
C ASP A 650 3.60 -3.46 -9.07
N TRP A 651 2.48 -3.38 -9.77
CA TRP A 651 1.20 -2.83 -9.31
C TRP A 651 0.27 -3.85 -8.65
N THR A 652 0.55 -5.14 -8.73
CA THR A 652 -0.23 -6.19 -8.05
C THR A 652 0.09 -6.24 -6.54
N LEU A 653 -0.75 -6.95 -5.78
CA LEU A 653 -0.54 -7.19 -4.36
C LEU A 653 0.60 -8.19 -4.14
N THR A 654 1.69 -7.73 -3.52
CA THR A 654 2.88 -8.54 -3.20
C THR A 654 3.36 -8.24 -1.78
N PRO A 655 4.20 -9.07 -1.16
CA PRO A 655 4.77 -8.75 0.17
C PRO A 655 5.53 -7.41 0.23
N MET A 656 6.07 -6.94 -0.90
CA MET A 656 6.82 -5.68 -0.98
C MET A 656 5.93 -4.46 -1.23
N ASN A 657 4.85 -4.60 -2.03
CA ASN A 657 3.91 -3.53 -2.40
C ASN A 657 4.58 -2.19 -2.76
N LEU A 658 5.67 -2.23 -3.54
CA LEU A 658 6.41 -1.06 -4.00
C LEU A 658 6.77 -1.25 -5.48
N GLY A 659 6.78 -0.18 -6.27
CA GLY A 659 7.24 -0.21 -7.66
C GLY A 659 8.71 -0.60 -7.79
N CYS A 660 9.06 -1.88 -7.85
CA CYS A 660 10.45 -2.30 -7.95
C CYS A 660 10.61 -3.68 -8.59
N VAL A 661 11.85 -4.01 -8.98
CA VAL A 661 12.19 -5.30 -9.60
C VAL A 661 11.81 -6.48 -8.72
N GLU A 662 12.01 -6.37 -7.41
CA GLU A 662 11.66 -7.43 -6.47
C GLU A 662 10.14 -7.67 -6.43
N ALA A 663 9.34 -6.61 -6.35
CA ALA A 663 7.88 -6.73 -6.38
C ALA A 663 7.38 -7.29 -7.73
N ALA A 664 7.97 -6.85 -8.84
CA ALA A 664 7.65 -7.40 -10.16
C ALA A 664 7.98 -8.91 -10.23
N THR A 665 9.12 -9.32 -9.69
CA THR A 665 9.52 -10.73 -9.62
C THR A 665 8.57 -11.54 -8.74
N MET A 666 8.26 -11.06 -7.53
CA MET A 666 7.27 -11.68 -6.63
C MET A 666 5.91 -11.84 -7.31
N SER A 667 5.47 -10.83 -8.05
CA SER A 667 4.23 -10.87 -8.83
C SER A 667 4.28 -11.95 -9.90
N GLY A 668 5.39 -12.06 -10.64
CA GLY A 668 5.57 -13.10 -11.65
C GLY A 668 5.61 -14.52 -11.07
N ILE A 669 6.26 -14.71 -9.92
CA ILE A 669 6.23 -15.98 -9.17
C ILE A 669 4.78 -16.32 -8.79
N ARG A 670 4.02 -15.35 -8.27
CA ARG A 670 2.62 -15.54 -7.90
C ARG A 670 1.75 -15.89 -9.11
N ALA A 671 1.95 -15.23 -10.26
CA ALA A 671 1.23 -15.55 -11.49
C ALA A 671 1.53 -16.98 -11.96
N ALA A 672 2.79 -17.44 -11.87
CA ALA A 672 3.15 -18.82 -12.19
C ALA A 672 2.52 -19.83 -11.20
N GLN A 673 2.42 -19.51 -9.91
CA GLN A 673 1.70 -20.35 -8.93
C GLN A 673 0.22 -20.50 -9.31
N VAL A 674 -0.42 -19.43 -9.78
CA VAL A 674 -1.83 -19.44 -10.19
C VAL A 674 -2.04 -20.28 -11.46
N LEU A 675 -1.12 -20.23 -12.42
CA LEU A 675 -1.20 -21.00 -13.66
C LEU A 675 -0.92 -22.50 -13.44
N THR A 676 0.09 -22.81 -12.64
CA THR A 676 0.51 -24.21 -12.38
C THR A 676 -0.34 -24.90 -11.30
N GLY A 677 -0.94 -24.13 -10.39
CA GLY A 677 -1.54 -24.65 -9.16
C GLY A 677 -0.51 -25.21 -8.16
N LEU A 678 0.79 -25.00 -8.41
CA LEU A 678 1.88 -25.53 -7.59
C LEU A 678 2.45 -24.48 -6.63
N PRO A 679 2.93 -24.91 -5.44
CA PRO A 679 3.65 -24.02 -4.54
C PRO A 679 5.07 -23.77 -5.06
N ILE A 680 5.27 -22.63 -5.73
CA ILE A 680 6.59 -22.16 -6.14
C ILE A 680 7.21 -21.34 -4.99
N PRO A 681 8.43 -21.62 -4.52
CA PRO A 681 9.03 -20.87 -3.42
C PRO A 681 9.12 -19.38 -3.72
N MET A 682 8.62 -18.55 -2.80
CA MET A 682 8.79 -17.11 -2.81
C MET A 682 9.35 -16.70 -1.45
N HIS A 683 10.46 -15.97 -1.48
CA HIS A 683 11.09 -15.44 -0.28
C HIS A 683 10.25 -14.28 0.27
N ASP A 684 10.14 -14.21 1.61
CA ASP A 684 9.38 -13.17 2.32
C ASP A 684 7.86 -13.18 2.03
N ASP A 685 7.27 -14.34 1.75
CA ASP A 685 5.83 -14.49 1.43
C ASP A 685 4.90 -14.49 2.67
N TRP A 686 4.94 -13.41 3.47
CA TRP A 686 4.06 -13.25 4.64
C TRP A 686 2.57 -13.09 4.24
N LEU A 687 2.27 -12.79 2.98
CA LEU A 687 0.89 -12.77 2.46
C LEU A 687 0.24 -14.15 2.40
N ARG A 688 1.02 -15.24 2.35
CA ARG A 688 0.47 -16.61 2.34
C ARG A 688 -0.32 -16.94 3.61
N GLY A 689 0.09 -16.39 4.75
CA GLY A 689 -0.59 -16.56 6.04
C GLY A 689 -1.80 -15.64 6.22
N ARG A 690 -1.98 -14.65 5.34
CA ARG A 690 -3.11 -13.73 5.40
C ARG A 690 -4.37 -14.49 4.97
N PRO A 691 -5.45 -14.52 5.78
CA PRO A 691 -6.73 -15.06 5.34
C PRO A 691 -7.12 -14.33 4.06
N ARG A 692 -7.14 -15.03 2.94
CA ARG A 692 -7.77 -14.49 1.74
C ARG A 692 -9.20 -14.17 2.13
N ALA A 693 -9.63 -12.94 1.89
CA ALA A 693 -11.07 -12.69 1.86
C ALA A 693 -11.63 -13.81 0.97
N PRO A 694 -12.56 -14.65 1.47
CA PRO A 694 -13.11 -15.71 0.65
C PRO A 694 -13.49 -15.05 -0.66
N ALA A 695 -12.96 -15.55 -1.77
CA ALA A 695 -13.30 -15.04 -3.09
C ALA A 695 -14.81 -14.96 -3.07
N SER A 696 -15.34 -13.73 -3.00
CA SER A 696 -16.77 -13.55 -3.07
C SER A 696 -17.04 -13.98 -4.49
N SER A 697 -17.42 -15.25 -4.67
CA SER A 697 -18.28 -15.60 -5.80
C SER A 697 -19.34 -14.52 -5.72
N PRO A 698 -19.39 -13.59 -6.69
CA PRO A 698 -20.31 -12.48 -6.58
C PRO A 698 -21.65 -13.12 -6.28
N GLY A 699 -22.19 -12.79 -5.10
CA GLY A 699 -23.53 -13.25 -4.77
C GLY A 699 -24.43 -12.83 -5.93
N PRO A 700 -25.56 -13.53 -6.15
CA PRO A 700 -26.52 -13.09 -7.16
C PRO A 700 -26.74 -11.58 -7.02
N LEU A 701 -26.64 -10.87 -8.15
CA LEU A 701 -26.73 -9.41 -8.19
C LEU A 701 -28.00 -8.94 -7.46
N TYR A 702 -27.87 -7.87 -6.69
CA TYR A 702 -29.03 -7.19 -6.15
C TYR A 702 -29.83 -6.57 -7.31
N ILE A 703 -31.07 -7.01 -7.49
CA ILE A 703 -31.93 -6.53 -8.59
C ILE A 703 -32.63 -5.26 -8.13
N GLU A 704 -32.14 -4.11 -8.58
CA GLU A 704 -32.77 -2.83 -8.34
C GLU A 704 -34.09 -2.68 -9.13
N ARG A 705 -35.08 -2.05 -8.49
CA ARG A 705 -36.35 -1.64 -9.09
C ARG A 705 -36.36 -0.12 -9.18
N GLY A 706 -37.00 0.45 -10.20
CA GLY A 706 -36.81 1.87 -10.61
C GLY A 706 -36.73 2.92 -9.50
N VAL A 707 -37.65 2.90 -8.52
CA VAL A 707 -37.49 3.68 -7.27
C VAL A 707 -36.96 2.75 -6.19
N ASN A 708 -35.70 2.96 -5.78
CA ASN A 708 -35.05 2.13 -4.77
C ASN A 708 -35.28 2.70 -3.36
N GLU A 709 -36.27 2.17 -2.64
CA GLU A 709 -36.51 2.51 -1.22
C GLU A 709 -35.45 1.89 -0.29
N SER A 710 -34.67 0.93 -0.78
CA SER A 710 -33.57 0.27 -0.06
C SER A 710 -32.23 0.91 -0.43
N THR A 711 -31.94 2.05 0.19
CA THR A 711 -30.76 2.87 -0.14
C THR A 711 -29.47 2.33 0.48
N SER A 712 -28.33 2.62 -0.12
CA SER A 712 -27.00 2.09 0.25
C SER A 712 -26.17 3.09 1.07
N PRO A 713 -25.35 2.62 2.02
CA PRO A 713 -24.38 3.46 2.71
C PRO A 713 -23.25 3.91 1.76
N PRO A 714 -22.50 4.98 2.10
CA PRO A 714 -22.57 5.74 3.34
C PRO A 714 -23.84 6.56 3.48
N TYR A 715 -24.43 6.51 4.68
CA TYR A 715 -25.53 7.41 5.07
C TYR A 715 -24.95 8.64 5.74
N ASP A 716 -25.31 9.83 5.27
CA ASP A 716 -24.90 11.10 5.86
C ASP A 716 -26.10 11.76 6.55
N ALA A 717 -25.99 11.94 7.87
CA ALA A 717 -27.00 12.58 8.70
C ALA A 717 -26.49 13.96 9.11
N ARG A 718 -27.17 15.00 8.62
CA ARG A 718 -26.85 16.41 8.87
C ARG A 718 -27.98 17.10 9.59
N SER A 719 -27.60 18.14 10.33
CA SER A 719 -28.54 18.93 11.14
C SER A 719 -29.32 18.06 12.13
N SER A 720 -28.69 16.99 12.64
CA SER A 720 -29.34 16.04 13.54
C SER A 720 -29.41 16.58 14.96
N VAL A 721 -30.61 16.53 15.53
CA VAL A 721 -30.86 16.79 16.95
C VAL A 721 -31.04 15.45 17.65
N MET A 722 -30.26 15.17 18.69
CA MET A 722 -30.33 13.95 19.47
C MET A 722 -30.61 14.26 20.94
N VAL A 723 -31.58 13.56 21.50
CA VAL A 723 -31.76 13.42 22.94
C VAL A 723 -31.32 12.01 23.35
N ALA A 724 -30.46 11.90 24.36
CA ALA A 724 -30.00 10.62 24.88
C ALA A 724 -30.24 10.52 26.39
N ALA A 725 -30.71 9.36 26.87
CA ALA A 725 -30.97 9.07 28.27
C ALA A 725 -30.29 7.75 28.67
N LEU A 726 -29.47 7.80 29.73
CA LEU A 726 -28.81 6.62 30.26
C LEU A 726 -29.74 5.91 31.26
N LEU A 727 -30.09 4.66 30.97
CA LEU A 727 -31.01 3.85 31.75
C LEU A 727 -30.28 2.70 32.43
N ARG A 728 -30.67 2.42 33.68
CA ARG A 728 -30.13 1.29 34.43
C ARG A 728 -30.75 -0.02 33.92
N ALA A 729 -29.90 -1.01 33.70
CA ALA A 729 -30.29 -2.34 33.26
C ALA A 729 -29.69 -3.44 34.13
N GLU A 730 -30.31 -4.61 34.13
CA GLU A 730 -29.78 -5.79 34.80
C GLU A 730 -28.61 -6.38 33.97
N PRO A 731 -27.39 -6.41 34.52
CA PRO A 731 -26.21 -6.79 33.73
C PRO A 731 -26.25 -8.22 33.16
N ARG A 732 -26.91 -9.16 33.85
CA ARG A 732 -27.07 -10.54 33.35
C ARG A 732 -27.93 -10.58 32.08
N ARG A 733 -29.04 -9.83 32.06
CA ARG A 733 -29.94 -9.74 30.90
C ARG A 733 -29.25 -9.18 29.67
N LEU A 734 -28.42 -8.15 29.81
CA LEU A 734 -27.66 -7.57 28.70
C LEU A 734 -26.61 -8.53 28.14
N ARG A 735 -25.94 -9.30 29.01
CA ARG A 735 -24.99 -10.33 28.60
C ARG A 735 -25.69 -11.44 27.84
N ASP A 736 -26.81 -11.94 28.35
CA ASP A 736 -27.61 -12.99 27.71
C ASP A 736 -28.21 -12.50 26.38
N LEU A 737 -28.56 -11.23 26.28
CA LEU A 737 -29.02 -10.61 25.03
C LEU A 737 -27.90 -10.60 23.98
N CYS A 738 -26.72 -10.06 24.33
CA CYS A 738 -25.59 -10.00 23.40
C CYS A 738 -25.12 -11.41 22.99
N ALA A 739 -25.07 -12.35 23.93
CA ALA A 739 -24.72 -13.74 23.63
C ALA A 739 -25.73 -14.38 22.66
N ARG A 740 -27.04 -14.18 22.87
CA ARG A 740 -28.07 -14.75 21.99
C ARG A 740 -28.15 -14.08 20.62
N HIS A 741 -27.96 -12.77 20.54
CA HIS A 741 -28.15 -12.01 19.31
C HIS A 741 -26.86 -11.90 18.49
N LEU A 742 -25.72 -11.77 19.16
CA LEU A 742 -24.42 -11.50 18.53
C LEU A 742 -23.44 -12.67 18.60
N GLY A 743 -23.77 -13.72 19.36
CA GLY A 743 -22.95 -14.92 19.50
C GLY A 743 -23.06 -15.91 18.33
N LEU A 744 -23.02 -15.42 17.08
CA LEU A 744 -23.02 -16.29 15.90
C LEU A 744 -21.64 -16.86 15.57
N HIS A 745 -20.58 -16.35 16.21
CA HIS A 745 -19.20 -16.75 16.00
C HIS A 745 -18.50 -17.03 17.33
N GLU A 746 -17.66 -18.07 17.37
CA GLU A 746 -16.91 -18.44 18.59
C GLU A 746 -15.78 -17.45 18.90
N ASP A 747 -15.16 -16.92 17.85
CA ASP A 747 -13.98 -16.05 17.94
C ASP A 747 -14.34 -14.57 18.05
N ARG A 748 -15.47 -14.12 17.48
CA ARG A 748 -15.92 -12.72 17.57
C ARG A 748 -16.93 -12.59 18.69
N VAL A 749 -16.57 -11.89 19.76
CA VAL A 749 -17.34 -11.81 21.01
C VAL A 749 -17.73 -10.38 21.32
N TYR A 750 -19.01 -10.16 21.65
CA TYR A 750 -19.56 -8.86 21.99
C TYR A 750 -19.98 -8.83 23.45
N ILE A 751 -19.31 -7.99 24.23
CA ILE A 751 -19.51 -7.88 25.68
C ILE A 751 -20.10 -6.50 25.93
N PRO A 752 -21.20 -6.33 26.69
CA PRO A 752 -21.65 -4.98 27.08
C PRO A 752 -20.51 -4.17 27.75
N LEU A 753 -20.61 -2.85 27.86
CA LEU A 753 -19.58 -2.07 28.61
C LEU A 753 -19.91 -1.88 30.09
N GLY A 754 -21.19 -2.02 30.44
CA GLY A 754 -21.68 -1.85 31.79
C GLY A 754 -23.18 -2.16 31.90
N PRO A 755 -23.77 -2.02 33.10
CA PRO A 755 -25.17 -2.33 33.37
C PRO A 755 -26.12 -1.20 32.92
N SER A 756 -25.95 -0.71 31.70
CA SER A 756 -26.69 0.45 31.19
C SER A 756 -27.09 0.32 29.74
N VAL A 757 -28.25 0.87 29.42
CA VAL A 757 -28.79 1.03 28.06
C VAL A 757 -28.96 2.51 27.80
N VAL A 758 -28.64 2.95 26.59
CA VAL A 758 -28.90 4.33 26.15
C VAL A 758 -30.21 4.33 25.36
N PHE A 759 -31.24 4.98 25.89
CA PHE A 759 -32.34 5.41 25.04
C PHE A 759 -31.89 6.63 24.26
N TYR A 760 -32.14 6.67 22.95
CA TYR A 760 -31.94 7.86 22.15
C TYR A 760 -33.18 8.15 21.31
N ALA A 761 -33.42 9.42 21.07
CA ALA A 761 -34.39 9.94 20.13
C ALA A 761 -33.67 10.95 19.25
N GLN A 762 -33.81 10.81 17.93
CA GLN A 762 -33.14 11.66 16.97
C GLN A 762 -34.13 12.26 15.98
N ASP A 763 -33.87 13.49 15.57
CA ASP A 763 -34.53 14.20 14.48
C ASP A 763 -33.46 14.57 13.44
N ASN A 764 -33.32 13.73 12.41
CA ASN A 764 -32.44 13.95 11.27
C ASN A 764 -33.16 14.82 10.27
N ARG A 765 -32.75 16.09 10.15
CA ARG A 765 -33.40 17.02 9.21
C ARG A 765 -32.95 16.80 7.77
N LEU A 766 -31.74 16.31 7.58
CA LEU A 766 -31.10 16.14 6.29
C LEU A 766 -30.37 14.79 6.27
N LEU A 767 -31.07 13.74 5.87
CA LEU A 767 -30.51 12.41 5.67
C LEU A 767 -30.31 12.15 4.18
N SER A 768 -29.13 11.67 3.78
CA SER A 768 -28.83 11.23 2.41
C SER A 768 -28.10 9.88 2.38
N ALA A 769 -28.09 9.27 1.19
CA ALA A 769 -27.41 8.01 0.87
C ALA A 769 -26.65 8.14 -0.45
N ILE A 770 -25.71 7.24 -0.74
CA ILE A 770 -24.82 7.36 -1.93
C ILE A 770 -25.56 7.14 -3.26
N ASP A 771 -26.59 6.30 -3.25
CA ASP A 771 -27.36 5.87 -4.41
C ASP A 771 -28.73 6.56 -4.52
N ALA A 772 -29.06 7.45 -3.58
CA ALA A 772 -30.30 8.21 -3.57
C ALA A 772 -30.01 9.72 -3.55
N PRO A 773 -30.04 10.40 -4.70
CA PRO A 773 -29.76 11.83 -4.77
C PRO A 773 -30.84 12.64 -4.03
N GLY A 774 -30.40 13.52 -3.13
CA GLY A 774 -31.27 14.41 -2.35
C GLY A 774 -31.13 14.20 -0.84
N VAL A 775 -32.02 14.86 -0.08
CA VAL A 775 -32.11 14.77 1.38
C VAL A 775 -33.56 14.55 1.80
N VAL A 776 -33.75 13.81 2.88
CA VAL A 776 -35.06 13.57 3.50
C VAL A 776 -34.96 13.75 5.02
N ALA A 777 -36.07 14.09 5.66
CA ALA A 777 -36.14 14.09 7.12
C ALA A 777 -36.50 12.69 7.63
N GLU A 778 -35.87 12.26 8.72
CA GLU A 778 -36.14 11.01 9.42
C GLU A 778 -36.06 11.25 10.92
N ARG A 779 -37.02 10.74 11.68
CA ARG A 779 -36.86 10.55 13.12
C ARG A 779 -36.54 9.10 13.41
N ASP A 780 -35.60 8.86 14.33
CA ASP A 780 -35.28 7.52 14.78
C ASP A 780 -35.08 7.42 16.30
N PHE A 781 -35.83 6.51 16.93
CA PHE A 781 -35.90 6.38 18.38
C PHE A 781 -35.52 4.96 18.74
N GLY A 782 -34.49 4.78 19.56
CA GLY A 782 -33.91 3.46 19.81
C GLY A 782 -33.36 3.25 21.21
N PHE A 783 -33.09 1.99 21.50
CA PHE A 783 -32.38 1.54 22.70
C PHE A 783 -31.07 0.89 22.26
N LEU A 784 -29.97 1.50 22.67
CA LEU A 784 -28.60 1.15 22.30
C LEU A 784 -27.87 0.55 23.51
N VAL A 785 -27.17 -0.56 23.28
CA VAL A 785 -26.29 -1.23 24.24
C VAL A 785 -24.84 -0.95 23.82
N PRO A 786 -24.07 -0.19 24.60
CA PRO A 786 -22.64 -0.05 24.37
C PRO A 786 -21.93 -1.39 24.59
N VAL A 787 -21.11 -1.83 23.64
CA VAL A 787 -20.40 -3.11 23.68
C VAL A 787 -18.91 -2.94 23.42
N ALA A 788 -18.08 -3.76 24.06
CA ALA A 788 -16.75 -4.09 23.60
C ALA A 788 -16.84 -5.14 22.49
N ILE A 789 -16.21 -4.86 21.35
CA ILE A 789 -15.99 -5.83 20.29
C ILE A 789 -14.67 -6.51 20.59
N CYS A 790 -14.70 -7.82 20.82
CA CYS A 790 -13.52 -8.61 21.20
C CYS A 790 -13.27 -9.74 20.22
N GLU A 791 -12.00 -10.15 20.11
CA GLU A 791 -11.61 -11.39 19.47
C GLU A 791 -11.04 -12.36 20.49
N ARG A 792 -11.42 -13.63 20.38
CA ARG A 792 -10.85 -14.70 21.20
C ARG A 792 -9.55 -15.20 20.55
N ARG A 793 -8.44 -15.08 21.27
CA ARG A 793 -7.11 -15.58 20.83
C ARG A 793 -6.45 -16.36 21.95
N GLY A 794 -6.08 -17.61 21.70
CA GLY A 794 -5.43 -18.48 22.70
C GLY A 794 -6.23 -18.61 24.01
N GLY A 795 -7.56 -18.62 23.93
CA GLY A 795 -8.47 -18.67 25.08
C GLY A 795 -8.72 -17.34 25.80
N ARG A 796 -8.04 -16.24 25.43
CA ARG A 796 -8.19 -14.90 26.01
C ARG A 796 -9.05 -14.00 25.12
N LEU A 797 -9.73 -13.03 25.72
CA LEU A 797 -10.52 -12.03 24.99
C LEU A 797 -9.71 -10.74 24.81
N GLU A 798 -9.49 -10.36 23.56
CA GLU A 798 -8.77 -9.15 23.17
C GLU A 798 -9.74 -8.10 22.62
N PRO A 799 -9.89 -6.93 23.27
CA PRO A 799 -10.70 -5.84 22.76
C PRO A 799 -10.12 -5.24 21.48
N LEU A 800 -10.95 -5.12 20.46
CA LEU A 800 -10.59 -4.56 19.16
C LEU A 800 -11.16 -3.15 18.98
N ALA A 801 -12.40 -2.93 19.41
CA ALA A 801 -13.08 -1.64 19.28
C ALA A 801 -14.19 -1.49 20.33
N VAL A 802 -14.66 -0.24 20.49
CA VAL A 802 -15.94 0.04 21.15
C VAL A 802 -17.03 0.11 20.08
N GLY A 803 -18.13 -0.57 20.34
CA GLY A 803 -19.27 -0.62 19.45
C GLY A 803 -20.60 -0.28 20.11
N ALA A 804 -21.61 -0.15 19.27
CA ALA A 804 -22.98 0.15 19.62
C ALA A 804 -23.91 -0.88 19.00
N TYR A 805 -24.64 -1.62 19.84
CA TYR A 805 -25.65 -2.58 19.40
C TYR A 805 -27.05 -2.04 19.67
N THR A 806 -27.90 -1.91 18.65
CA THR A 806 -29.25 -1.35 18.78
C THR A 806 -30.33 -2.43 18.59
N PRO A 807 -30.75 -3.13 19.66
CA PRO A 807 -31.77 -4.20 19.58
C PRO A 807 -33.20 -3.73 19.33
N TYR A 808 -33.52 -2.47 19.62
CA TYR A 808 -34.85 -1.89 19.38
C TYR A 808 -34.69 -0.51 18.74
N LEU A 809 -35.39 -0.27 17.63
CA LEU A 809 -35.36 0.98 16.89
C LEU A 809 -36.68 1.19 16.15
N TRP A 810 -37.22 2.40 16.19
CA TRP A 810 -38.37 2.82 15.39
C TRP A 810 -38.04 4.03 14.54
N VAL A 811 -38.66 4.10 13.37
CA VAL A 811 -38.52 5.20 12.40
C VAL A 811 -39.88 5.60 11.84
N ASP A 812 -39.96 6.85 11.36
CA ASP A 812 -41.16 7.42 10.71
C ASP A 812 -41.04 7.48 9.17
N LEU A 813 -39.92 7.00 8.60
CA LEU A 813 -39.64 7.00 7.17
C LEU A 813 -39.53 5.58 6.60
N GLY A 814 -40.34 5.28 5.59
CA GLY A 814 -40.36 3.97 4.91
C GLY A 814 -39.02 3.55 4.29
N ALA A 815 -38.35 4.45 3.56
CA ALA A 815 -37.05 4.16 2.96
C ALA A 815 -35.99 3.80 4.02
N ALA A 816 -36.00 4.50 5.15
CA ALA A 816 -35.05 4.23 6.23
C ALA A 816 -35.35 2.91 6.96
N LEU A 817 -36.63 2.51 7.03
CA LEU A 817 -37.06 1.20 7.53
C LEU A 817 -36.55 0.07 6.62
N VAL A 818 -36.79 0.17 5.31
CA VAL A 818 -36.42 -0.85 4.33
C VAL A 818 -34.90 -0.96 4.21
N GLY A 819 -34.21 0.13 3.85
CA GLY A 819 -32.75 0.13 3.68
C GLY A 819 -31.99 -0.26 4.95
N GLY A 820 -32.43 0.23 6.13
CA GLY A 820 -31.80 -0.13 7.40
C GLY A 820 -31.86 -1.63 7.71
N ARG A 821 -33.00 -2.27 7.44
CA ARG A 821 -33.18 -3.72 7.66
C ARG A 821 -32.47 -4.55 6.59
N GLU A 822 -32.58 -4.12 5.34
CA GLU A 822 -32.12 -4.90 4.19
C GLU A 822 -30.61 -4.85 4.00
N VAL A 823 -29.99 -3.69 4.25
CA VAL A 823 -28.58 -3.44 3.94
C VAL A 823 -27.69 -3.77 5.14
N LEU A 824 -27.89 -3.07 6.27
CA LEU A 824 -27.04 -3.23 7.46
C LEU A 824 -27.60 -4.23 8.49
N GLY A 825 -28.92 -4.37 8.60
CA GLY A 825 -29.56 -5.27 9.57
C GLY A 825 -30.07 -4.59 10.84
N PHE A 826 -30.43 -3.31 10.78
CA PHE A 826 -31.13 -2.66 11.89
C PHE A 826 -32.50 -3.32 12.14
N PRO A 827 -32.91 -3.54 13.40
CA PRO A 827 -34.24 -4.07 13.72
C PRO A 827 -35.30 -2.97 13.72
N LYS A 828 -35.33 -2.13 12.67
CA LYS A 828 -36.26 -1.00 12.56
C LYS A 828 -37.71 -1.50 12.52
N GLY A 829 -38.58 -0.85 13.28
CA GLY A 829 -40.03 -0.88 13.15
C GLY A 829 -40.57 0.47 12.69
N HIS A 830 -41.78 0.49 12.12
CA HIS A 830 -42.46 1.75 11.75
C HIS A 830 -43.26 2.27 12.93
N ALA A 831 -43.18 3.58 13.22
CA ALA A 831 -43.97 4.23 14.26
C ALA A 831 -44.17 5.72 13.95
N ASP A 832 -45.21 6.31 14.56
CA ASP A 832 -45.35 7.76 14.62
C ASP A 832 -44.49 8.28 15.78
N LEU A 833 -43.56 9.17 15.44
CA LEU A 833 -42.53 9.66 16.37
C LEU A 833 -42.71 11.14 16.68
N GLY A 834 -43.15 11.43 17.90
CA GLY A 834 -43.23 12.78 18.42
C GLY A 834 -41.89 13.23 19.00
N PHE A 835 -41.36 14.33 18.48
CA PHE A 835 -40.08 14.91 18.91
C PHE A 835 -40.24 16.39 19.29
N GLU A 836 -40.47 16.66 20.57
CA GLU A 836 -40.41 18.02 21.13
C GLU A 836 -39.29 18.06 22.17
N ALA A 837 -38.16 18.68 21.84
CA ALA A 837 -37.02 18.80 22.74
C ALA A 837 -36.24 20.10 22.50
N THR A 838 -35.89 20.79 23.59
CA THR A 838 -35.00 21.96 23.55
C THR A 838 -33.80 21.78 24.49
N ALA A 839 -32.68 22.41 24.15
CA ALA A 839 -31.51 22.45 25.05
C ALA A 839 -31.83 23.07 26.42
N SER A 840 -32.88 23.91 26.51
CA SER A 840 -33.33 24.58 27.74
C SER A 840 -34.19 23.70 28.67
N GLY A 841 -34.57 22.49 28.24
CA GLY A 841 -35.17 21.48 29.13
C GLY A 841 -36.66 21.21 28.95
N HIS A 842 -37.32 21.74 27.92
CA HIS A 842 -38.66 21.24 27.54
C HIS A 842 -38.50 19.92 26.77
N LEU A 843 -39.21 18.87 27.18
CA LEU A 843 -39.11 17.55 26.56
C LEU A 843 -40.44 16.80 26.60
N ALA A 844 -40.95 16.45 25.42
CA ALA A 844 -42.06 15.53 25.21
C ALA A 844 -41.73 14.65 24.00
N LEU A 845 -41.42 13.38 24.25
CA LEU A 845 -41.10 12.40 23.22
C LEU A 845 -42.10 11.25 23.29
N HIS A 846 -42.55 10.74 22.15
CA HIS A 846 -43.41 9.55 22.12
C HIS A 846 -43.18 8.68 20.89
N VAL A 847 -43.43 7.38 21.08
CA VAL A 847 -43.45 6.37 20.03
C VAL A 847 -44.84 5.73 20.05
N ASP A 848 -45.62 5.97 19.00
CA ASP A 848 -46.94 5.36 18.80
C ASP A 848 -46.84 4.32 17.67
N ALA A 849 -47.05 3.05 17.99
CA ALA A 849 -46.82 1.94 17.06
C ALA A 849 -48.00 0.95 17.02
N TRP A 850 -48.14 0.25 15.90
CA TRP A 850 -49.16 -0.79 15.74
C TRP A 850 -48.75 -2.07 16.47
N LEU A 851 -49.60 -2.54 17.38
CA LEU A 851 -49.40 -3.78 18.12
C LEU A 851 -50.50 -4.81 17.81
N PRO A 852 -50.14 -6.11 17.72
CA PRO A 852 -51.13 -7.19 17.66
C PRO A 852 -51.92 -7.28 18.98
N PRO A 853 -53.10 -7.91 19.01
CA PRO A 853 -53.88 -8.12 20.24
C PRO A 853 -53.20 -9.09 21.23
N GLU A 854 -53.36 -8.88 22.55
CA GLU A 854 -52.80 -9.79 23.60
C GLU A 854 -53.56 -11.11 23.76
N GLY A 855 -54.79 -11.14 23.25
CA GLY A 855 -55.70 -12.28 23.25
C GLY A 855 -56.92 -11.99 22.38
N GLY A 856 -57.53 -13.02 21.80
CA GLY A 856 -58.61 -12.92 20.82
C GLY A 856 -58.38 -13.82 19.61
N GLY A 857 -59.45 -14.16 18.89
CA GLY A 857 -59.36 -14.96 17.65
C GLY A 857 -58.71 -14.18 16.50
N ALA A 858 -58.48 -14.83 15.35
CA ALA A 858 -57.82 -14.25 14.18
C ALA A 858 -58.48 -12.96 13.60
N ALA A 859 -59.69 -12.61 14.06
CA ALA A 859 -60.44 -11.44 13.64
C ALA A 859 -60.24 -10.18 14.51
N THR A 860 -59.48 -10.25 15.62
CA THR A 860 -59.25 -9.07 16.47
C THR A 860 -58.23 -8.12 15.81
N PRO A 861 -58.59 -6.85 15.54
CA PRO A 861 -57.71 -5.92 14.85
C PRO A 861 -56.51 -5.50 15.71
N TRP A 862 -55.41 -5.16 15.04
CA TRP A 862 -54.27 -4.51 15.67
C TRP A 862 -54.68 -3.12 16.17
N ARG A 863 -53.96 -2.60 17.17
CA ARG A 863 -54.22 -1.29 17.75
C ARG A 863 -52.98 -0.42 17.64
N HIS A 864 -53.19 0.84 17.32
CA HIS A 864 -52.15 1.87 17.35
C HIS A 864 -52.08 2.42 18.76
N GLU A 865 -50.96 2.20 19.42
CA GLU A 865 -50.81 2.45 20.86
C GLU A 865 -49.49 3.13 21.18
N ARG A 866 -49.50 3.95 22.24
CA ARG A 866 -48.28 4.55 22.78
C ARG A 866 -47.42 3.51 23.46
N ILE A 867 -46.28 3.19 22.87
CA ILE A 867 -45.38 2.17 23.42
C ILE A 867 -44.23 2.74 24.24
N VAL A 868 -43.78 3.95 23.92
CA VAL A 868 -42.79 4.70 24.70
C VAL A 868 -43.25 6.14 24.82
N GLU A 869 -43.12 6.69 26.01
CA GLU A 869 -43.32 8.12 26.26
C GLU A 869 -42.18 8.60 27.15
N ALA A 870 -41.57 9.73 26.81
CA ALA A 870 -40.51 10.33 27.62
C ALA A 870 -40.86 11.78 27.93
N ARG A 871 -40.71 12.17 29.20
CA ARG A 871 -41.00 13.51 29.70
C ARG A 871 -39.91 13.95 30.66
N ASP A 872 -39.85 15.24 30.95
CA ASP A 872 -38.95 15.77 31.97
C ASP A 872 -39.42 15.34 33.38
N ALA A 873 -38.48 14.87 34.20
CA ALA A 873 -38.70 14.51 35.60
C ALA A 873 -37.85 15.40 36.52
N GLY A 874 -38.31 15.62 37.75
CA GLY A 874 -37.67 16.51 38.73
C GLY A 874 -36.19 16.18 39.05
N GLU A 875 -35.58 16.96 39.94
CA GLU A 875 -34.13 17.01 40.20
C GLU A 875 -33.42 15.64 40.30
N GLY A 876 -32.29 15.47 39.59
CA GLY A 876 -31.43 14.31 39.84
C GLY A 876 -30.46 13.86 38.74
N ALA A 877 -29.54 14.70 38.26
CA ALA A 877 -28.36 14.21 37.52
C ALA A 877 -27.08 14.95 37.96
N ARG A 878 -25.97 14.23 38.12
CA ARG A 878 -24.67 14.77 38.55
C ARG A 878 -23.63 14.85 37.41
N GLU A 879 -23.76 14.04 36.36
CA GLU A 879 -22.76 13.90 35.28
C GLU A 879 -22.84 14.97 34.21
N THR A 880 -21.69 15.45 33.70
CA THR A 880 -21.59 16.60 32.77
C THR A 880 -21.78 16.24 31.30
N SER A 881 -21.57 14.99 30.88
CA SER A 881 -21.74 14.52 29.50
C SER A 881 -22.18 13.05 29.42
N LEU A 882 -22.77 12.62 28.29
CA LEU A 882 -23.18 11.21 28.06
C LEU A 882 -22.00 10.25 28.19
N LEU A 883 -20.85 10.74 27.78
CA LEU A 883 -19.59 10.03 27.80
C LEU A 883 -19.07 9.84 29.22
N ASP A 884 -19.15 10.89 30.05
CA ASP A 884 -18.79 10.79 31.48
C ASP A 884 -19.75 9.85 32.21
N ALA A 885 -21.03 9.88 31.88
CA ALA A 885 -22.02 8.97 32.45
C ALA A 885 -21.76 7.49 32.08
N LEU A 886 -21.37 7.22 30.83
CA LEU A 886 -20.95 5.88 30.39
C LEU A 886 -19.62 5.43 31.00
N ARG A 887 -18.69 6.36 31.26
CA ARG A 887 -17.46 6.06 32.01
C ARG A 887 -17.75 5.77 33.48
N ALA A 888 -18.66 6.51 34.10
CA ALA A 888 -19.05 6.31 35.49
C ALA A 888 -19.80 4.99 35.70
N SER A 889 -20.44 4.44 34.65
CA SER A 889 -21.04 3.10 34.68
C SER A 889 -20.04 1.95 34.40
N HIS A 890 -18.75 2.27 34.21
CA HIS A 890 -17.70 1.27 34.07
C HIS A 890 -17.52 0.45 35.36
N ASP A 891 -17.55 -0.87 35.23
CA ASP A 891 -17.35 -1.81 36.33
C ASP A 891 -16.26 -2.83 35.94
N ALA A 892 -15.06 -2.63 36.50
CA ALA A 892 -13.90 -3.47 36.26
C ALA A 892 -14.08 -4.92 36.76
N ALA A 893 -14.82 -5.11 37.86
CA ALA A 893 -15.12 -6.44 38.39
C ALA A 893 -16.09 -7.18 37.45
N TRP A 894 -17.05 -6.45 36.88
CA TRP A 894 -18.00 -6.99 35.90
C TRP A 894 -17.34 -7.40 34.58
N LEU A 895 -16.46 -6.56 34.02
CA LEU A 895 -15.66 -6.88 32.83
C LEU A 895 -14.75 -8.08 33.09
N GLY A 896 -14.16 -8.15 34.28
CA GLY A 896 -13.38 -9.31 34.75
C GLY A 896 -14.21 -10.60 34.72
N ALA A 897 -15.42 -10.56 35.28
CA ALA A 897 -16.37 -11.67 35.25
C ALA A 897 -16.92 -11.99 33.85
N ALA A 898 -16.72 -11.10 32.86
CA ALA A 898 -17.05 -11.34 31.45
C ALA A 898 -15.89 -11.95 30.65
N GLY A 899 -14.74 -12.22 31.29
CA GLY A 899 -13.57 -12.83 30.67
C GLY A 899 -12.52 -11.84 30.17
N LEU A 900 -12.67 -10.54 30.46
CA LEU A 900 -11.67 -9.51 30.16
C LEU A 900 -10.70 -9.37 31.33
N ASP A 901 -9.47 -9.86 31.14
CA ASP A 901 -8.40 -9.66 32.12
C ASP A 901 -8.00 -8.18 32.27
N THR A 902 -7.16 -7.86 33.26
CA THR A 902 -6.75 -6.47 33.54
C THR A 902 -6.10 -5.78 32.33
N ARG A 903 -5.30 -6.49 31.51
CA ARG A 903 -4.68 -5.93 30.30
C ARG A 903 -5.75 -5.56 29.27
N ALA A 904 -6.69 -6.47 29.04
CA ALA A 904 -7.82 -6.25 28.15
C ALA A 904 -8.66 -5.04 28.62
N GLN A 905 -8.91 -4.91 29.92
CA GLN A 905 -9.64 -3.77 30.46
C GLN A 905 -8.91 -2.44 30.25
N VAL A 906 -7.59 -2.36 30.46
CA VAL A 906 -6.80 -1.14 30.18
C VAL A 906 -6.84 -0.80 28.68
N ARG A 907 -6.71 -1.80 27.79
CA ARG A 907 -6.82 -1.59 26.35
C ARG A 907 -8.21 -1.07 25.97
N LEU A 908 -9.27 -1.65 26.54
CA LEU A 908 -10.65 -1.22 26.31
C LEU A 908 -10.88 0.23 26.77
N LEU A 909 -10.29 0.65 27.89
CA LEU A 909 -10.32 2.04 28.34
C LEU A 909 -9.63 2.99 27.34
N GLY A 910 -8.51 2.57 26.77
CA GLY A 910 -7.81 3.31 25.70
C GLY A 910 -8.66 3.44 24.43
N LEU A 911 -9.23 2.33 23.96
CA LEU A 911 -10.14 2.31 22.80
C LEU A 911 -11.37 3.19 23.04
N ALA A 912 -11.96 3.13 24.24
CA ALA A 912 -13.03 4.02 24.61
C ALA A 912 -12.56 5.47 24.57
N ALA A 913 -11.43 5.83 25.20
CA ALA A 913 -10.90 7.19 25.15
C ALA A 913 -10.69 7.72 23.72
N ASP A 914 -10.18 6.89 22.82
CA ASP A 914 -9.98 7.23 21.40
C ASP A 914 -11.30 7.40 20.65
N SER A 915 -12.27 6.51 20.86
CA SER A 915 -13.62 6.67 20.30
C SER A 915 -14.27 7.98 20.75
N LEU A 916 -14.04 8.39 22.00
CA LEU A 916 -14.58 9.64 22.55
C LEU A 916 -13.89 10.87 21.95
N ARG A 917 -12.57 10.82 21.78
CA ARG A 917 -11.77 11.90 21.17
C ARG A 917 -12.13 12.10 19.71
N THR A 918 -12.28 11.01 18.96
CA THR A 918 -12.48 11.04 17.50
C THR A 918 -13.95 11.10 17.09
N GLY A 919 -14.87 10.70 17.97
CA GLY A 919 -16.28 10.51 17.65
C GLY A 919 -16.53 9.31 16.72
N ALA A 920 -15.59 8.35 16.67
CA ALA A 920 -15.68 7.16 15.83
C ALA A 920 -15.93 5.90 16.67
N PHE A 921 -16.90 5.10 16.26
CA PHE A 921 -17.24 3.81 16.88
C PHE A 921 -17.84 2.86 15.86
N THR A 922 -17.96 1.58 16.20
CA THR A 922 -18.51 0.56 15.29
C THR A 922 -19.96 0.26 15.63
N MET A 923 -20.87 0.43 14.68
CA MET A 923 -22.24 -0.08 14.82
C MET A 923 -22.23 -1.59 14.57
N VAL A 924 -22.93 -2.34 15.42
CA VAL A 924 -23.03 -3.80 15.34
C VAL A 924 -24.49 -4.16 15.07
N PHE A 925 -24.72 -5.06 14.11
CA PHE A 925 -26.05 -5.45 13.67
C PHE A 925 -26.21 -6.97 13.63
N LEU A 926 -27.42 -7.45 13.93
CA LEU A 926 -27.85 -8.80 13.59
C LEU A 926 -28.74 -8.72 12.34
N LYS A 927 -28.13 -8.91 11.17
CA LYS A 927 -28.84 -8.90 9.90
C LYS A 927 -29.49 -10.25 9.68
N GLN A 928 -30.81 -10.30 9.62
CA GLN A 928 -31.53 -11.56 9.42
C GLN A 928 -32.86 -11.40 8.69
N PHE A 929 -33.22 -12.41 7.91
CA PHE A 929 -34.49 -12.50 7.20
C PHE A 929 -35.14 -13.84 7.48
N ARG A 930 -36.46 -13.83 7.70
CA ARG A 930 -37.24 -15.03 8.02
C ARG A 930 -37.39 -15.89 6.76
N ASP A 931 -37.30 -17.21 6.93
CA ASP A 931 -37.60 -18.16 5.86
C ASP A 931 -39.08 -18.10 5.45
N ALA A 932 -39.34 -18.23 4.15
CA ALA A 932 -40.68 -18.08 3.59
C ALA A 932 -41.63 -19.25 3.94
N ALA A 933 -41.10 -20.45 4.18
CA ALA A 933 -41.89 -21.65 4.47
C ALA A 933 -41.90 -21.98 5.97
N ARG A 934 -40.78 -21.75 6.65
CA ARG A 934 -40.56 -22.11 8.06
C ARG A 934 -40.44 -20.87 8.91
N ARG A 935 -41.54 -20.50 9.57
CA ARG A 935 -41.63 -19.26 10.37
C ARG A 935 -40.60 -19.16 11.50
N GLU A 936 -40.08 -20.28 11.98
CA GLU A 936 -39.18 -20.38 13.12
C GLU A 936 -37.68 -20.22 12.79
N ILE A 937 -37.30 -20.18 11.51
CA ILE A 937 -35.90 -20.05 11.10
C ILE A 937 -35.66 -18.80 10.22
N ALA A 938 -34.38 -18.46 10.06
CA ALA A 938 -33.92 -17.43 9.14
C ALA A 938 -33.40 -18.06 7.83
N CYS A 939 -33.76 -17.50 6.67
CA CYS A 939 -33.14 -17.86 5.39
C CYS A 939 -31.79 -17.17 5.17
N TYR A 940 -31.51 -16.12 5.95
CA TYR A 940 -30.22 -15.47 6.03
C TYR A 940 -30.04 -14.90 7.43
N GLN A 941 -28.85 -15.07 8.01
CA GLN A 941 -28.49 -14.50 9.31
C GLN A 941 -26.98 -14.27 9.37
N ALA A 942 -26.57 -13.06 9.75
CA ALA A 942 -25.16 -12.71 9.92
C ALA A 942 -24.98 -11.54 10.89
N ILE A 943 -23.78 -11.42 11.46
CA ILE A 943 -23.36 -10.20 12.14
C ILE A 943 -22.75 -9.24 11.12
N VAL A 944 -23.18 -7.98 11.15
CA VAL A 944 -22.63 -6.91 10.31
C VAL A 944 -22.05 -5.85 11.22
N GLU A 945 -20.85 -5.37 10.88
CA GLU A 945 -20.18 -4.26 11.56
C GLU A 945 -19.99 -3.10 10.59
N ALA A 946 -20.40 -1.89 10.96
CA ALA A 946 -20.21 -0.70 10.13
C ALA A 946 -19.58 0.46 10.91
N PRO A 947 -18.63 1.21 10.33
CA PRO A 947 -18.05 2.36 11.00
C PRO A 947 -19.07 3.50 11.09
N CYS A 948 -19.23 4.10 12.26
CA CYS A 948 -19.97 5.33 12.48
C CYS A 948 -19.02 6.43 12.94
N ARG A 949 -19.10 7.61 12.31
CA ARG A 949 -18.17 8.72 12.61
C ARG A 949 -18.90 10.06 12.65
N ARG A 950 -18.73 10.77 13.77
CA ARG A 950 -19.14 12.17 13.90
C ARG A 950 -18.35 13.08 12.97
N ILE A 951 -19.03 14.03 12.34
CA ILE A 951 -18.45 15.02 11.44
C ILE A 951 -18.28 16.32 12.22
N GLY A 952 -17.02 16.71 12.44
CA GLY A 952 -16.71 17.89 13.24
C GLY A 952 -17.03 17.74 14.74
N ALA A 953 -17.03 18.87 15.43
CA ALA A 953 -17.51 18.96 16.81
C ALA A 953 -19.05 19.12 16.83
N PRO A 954 -19.75 18.65 17.87
CA PRO A 954 -21.17 18.95 18.03
C PRO A 954 -21.39 20.48 18.05
N ARG A 955 -22.44 20.95 17.35
CA ARG A 955 -22.86 22.37 17.38
C ARG A 955 -23.32 22.78 18.78
N THR A 956 -24.08 21.88 19.40
CA THR A 956 -24.57 22.00 20.77
C THR A 956 -24.34 20.68 21.48
N SER A 957 -23.85 20.71 22.71
CA SER A 957 -23.84 19.55 23.59
C SER A 957 -24.11 20.04 25.00
N ALA A 958 -25.25 19.65 25.55
CA ALA A 958 -25.70 20.13 26.84
C ALA A 958 -26.31 18.98 27.66
N ARG A 959 -26.02 18.98 28.95
CA ARG A 959 -26.75 18.18 29.93
C ARG A 959 -28.14 18.79 30.11
N LEU A 960 -29.18 17.98 30.05
CA LEU A 960 -30.53 18.45 30.34
C LEU A 960 -30.67 18.73 31.85
N PRO A 961 -31.30 19.85 32.24
CA PRO A 961 -31.39 20.27 33.64
C PRO A 961 -32.25 19.32 34.48
N ARG A 962 -33.19 18.61 33.83
CA ARG A 962 -34.11 17.63 34.39
C ARG A 962 -33.83 16.27 33.73
N PRO A 963 -33.58 15.18 34.49
CA PRO A 963 -33.49 13.85 33.93
C PRO A 963 -34.80 13.45 33.24
N ILE A 964 -34.70 12.59 32.23
CA ILE A 964 -35.86 12.06 31.52
C ILE A 964 -36.48 10.91 32.32
N GLU A 965 -37.81 10.90 32.48
CA GLU A 965 -38.57 9.73 32.87
C GLU A 965 -39.23 9.12 31.63
N LEU A 966 -39.01 7.82 31.42
CA LEU A 966 -39.63 7.07 30.34
C LEU A 966 -40.72 6.16 30.87
N SER A 967 -41.90 6.22 30.27
CA SER A 967 -42.98 5.26 30.47
C SER A 967 -43.02 4.30 29.29
N VAL A 968 -42.72 3.03 29.52
CA VAL A 968 -42.60 1.99 28.50
C VAL A 968 -43.71 0.95 28.67
N SER A 969 -44.40 0.62 27.58
CA SER A 969 -45.39 -0.47 27.55
C SER A 969 -44.72 -1.82 27.71
N ARG A 970 -45.22 -2.65 28.65
CA ARG A 970 -44.72 -4.01 28.86
C ARG A 970 -45.04 -4.95 27.70
N ARG A 971 -46.05 -4.60 26.88
CA ARG A 971 -46.50 -5.38 25.70
C ARG A 971 -45.43 -5.61 24.65
N VAL A 972 -44.51 -4.65 24.50
CA VAL A 972 -43.40 -4.73 23.53
C VAL A 972 -42.30 -5.69 24.00
N GLY A 973 -42.29 -6.06 25.29
CA GLY A 973 -41.26 -6.92 25.87
C GLY A 973 -39.86 -6.28 25.94
N LEU A 974 -39.71 -5.00 25.58
CA LEU A 974 -38.39 -4.35 25.53
C LEU A 974 -37.77 -4.24 26.92
N ALA A 975 -38.55 -3.86 27.95
CA ALA A 975 -38.05 -3.66 29.29
C ALA A 975 -37.57 -4.97 29.93
N SER A 976 -38.29 -6.08 29.73
CA SER A 976 -37.89 -7.40 30.22
C SER A 976 -36.68 -7.96 29.45
N THR A 977 -36.61 -7.72 28.13
CA THR A 977 -35.51 -8.18 27.27
C THR A 977 -34.20 -7.46 27.57
N LEU A 978 -34.26 -6.14 27.76
CA LEU A 978 -33.10 -5.30 28.11
C LEU A 978 -32.79 -5.30 29.61
N GLY A 979 -33.67 -5.87 30.44
CA GLY A 979 -33.53 -5.87 31.90
C GLY A 979 -33.64 -4.48 32.52
N LEU A 980 -34.43 -3.56 31.94
CA LEU A 980 -34.54 -2.18 32.42
C LEU A 980 -35.17 -2.14 33.82
N VAL A 981 -34.53 -1.41 34.73
CA VAL A 981 -34.93 -1.31 36.14
C VAL A 981 -35.81 -0.08 36.35
N GLY A 982 -37.05 -0.27 36.80
CA GLY A 982 -37.97 0.82 37.11
C GLY A 982 -39.24 0.39 37.83
N GLU A 983 -40.14 1.34 38.06
CA GLU A 983 -41.34 1.19 38.89
C GLU A 983 -42.61 1.29 38.04
N GLY A 984 -43.66 0.53 38.33
CA GLY A 984 -44.92 0.59 37.58
C GLY A 984 -45.80 -0.64 37.75
N GLY A 985 -47.05 -0.55 37.28
CA GLY A 985 -48.02 -1.66 37.31
C GLY A 985 -47.84 -2.68 36.19
N ASP A 986 -48.87 -3.49 35.97
CA ASP A 986 -48.84 -4.62 35.02
C ASP A 986 -48.78 -4.21 33.54
N GLU A 987 -49.18 -2.98 33.19
CA GLU A 987 -49.23 -2.52 31.80
C GLU A 987 -47.98 -1.74 31.37
N ARG A 988 -47.39 -0.94 32.25
CA ARG A 988 -46.27 -0.05 31.94
C ARG A 988 -45.21 -0.02 33.03
N VAL A 989 -43.97 0.22 32.63
CA VAL A 989 -42.84 0.47 33.52
C VAL A 989 -42.34 1.90 33.35
N ARG A 990 -42.14 2.62 34.46
CA ARG A 990 -41.51 3.94 34.49
C ARG A 990 -40.04 3.81 34.83
N LEU A 991 -39.20 4.33 33.96
CA LEU A 991 -37.74 4.25 34.01
C LEU A 991 -37.20 5.66 34.20
N ARG A 992 -36.50 5.88 35.31
CA ARG A 992 -35.83 7.17 35.55
C ARG A 992 -34.42 7.13 34.99
N ALA A 993 -34.09 8.07 34.11
CA ALA A 993 -32.74 8.19 33.56
C ALA A 993 -31.75 8.60 34.64
N LEU A 994 -30.55 7.99 34.60
CA LEU A 994 -29.41 8.35 35.44
C LEU A 994 -28.82 9.70 35.02
N ALA A 995 -28.84 9.96 33.72
CA ALA A 995 -28.43 11.21 33.11
C ALA A 995 -29.11 11.38 31.74
N SER A 996 -29.28 12.63 31.31
CA SER A 996 -29.95 12.96 30.05
C SER A 996 -29.24 14.12 29.34
N PHE A 997 -29.14 14.03 28.02
CA PHE A 997 -28.31 14.92 27.19
C PHE A 997 -29.05 15.34 25.94
N TYR A 998 -28.78 16.57 25.51
CA TYR A 998 -29.21 17.14 24.25
C TYR A 998 -27.97 17.45 23.42
N MET A 999 -27.96 17.01 22.17
CA MET A 999 -26.84 17.19 21.25
C MET A 999 -27.32 17.57 19.86
N GLU A 1000 -26.61 18.50 19.23
CA GLU A 1000 -26.73 18.77 17.80
C GLU A 1000 -25.43 18.35 17.14
N LEU A 1001 -25.49 17.32 16.29
CA LEU A 1001 -24.31 16.76 15.65
C LEU A 1001 -24.61 16.35 14.21
N ASP A 1002 -23.55 16.12 13.47
CA ASP A 1002 -23.58 15.50 12.14
C ASP A 1002 -22.77 14.21 12.22
N PHE A 1003 -23.17 13.16 11.51
CA PHE A 1003 -22.44 11.91 11.50
C PHE A 1003 -22.67 11.12 10.21
N THR A 1004 -21.75 10.21 9.92
CA THR A 1004 -21.85 9.25 8.82
C THR A 1004 -21.93 7.83 9.36
N ILE A 1005 -22.69 6.98 8.67
CA ILE A 1005 -22.65 5.52 8.83
C ILE A 1005 -22.09 4.95 7.53
N GLY A 1006 -20.91 4.31 7.59
CA GLY A 1006 -20.23 3.76 6.44
C GLY A 1006 -20.78 2.39 5.99
N VAL A 1007 -20.09 1.80 5.02
CA VAL A 1007 -20.43 0.47 4.49
C VAL A 1007 -20.23 -0.59 5.58
N GLY A 1008 -21.18 -1.52 5.68
CA GLY A 1008 -21.10 -2.62 6.63
C GLY A 1008 -20.33 -3.83 6.07
N GLU A 1009 -19.55 -4.47 6.93
CA GLU A 1009 -18.85 -5.72 6.63
C GLU A 1009 -19.50 -6.88 7.39
N VAL A 1010 -19.74 -7.98 6.68
CA VAL A 1010 -20.20 -9.23 7.30
C VAL A 1010 -19.05 -9.86 8.08
N VAL A 1011 -19.26 -10.14 9.36
CA VAL A 1011 -18.30 -10.87 10.18
C VAL A 1011 -18.24 -12.32 9.68
N THR A 1012 -17.06 -12.77 9.27
CA THR A 1012 -16.84 -14.14 8.78
C THR A 1012 -16.13 -14.98 9.84
N PRO A 1013 -16.48 -16.29 9.97
CA PRO A 1013 -15.71 -17.20 10.82
C PRO A 1013 -14.28 -17.33 10.28
N ARG A 1014 -13.28 -17.40 11.17
CA ARG A 1014 -11.97 -17.95 10.77
C ARG A 1014 -12.19 -19.43 10.47
N SER A 1015 -11.75 -19.90 9.31
CA SER A 1015 -11.69 -21.34 9.05
C SER A 1015 -10.76 -21.96 10.08
N SER A 1016 -11.32 -22.61 11.09
CA SER A 1016 -10.56 -23.59 11.84
C SER A 1016 -10.15 -24.66 10.82
N GLY A 1017 -8.85 -24.93 10.72
CA GLY A 1017 -8.32 -25.99 9.87
C GLY A 1017 -8.83 -27.34 10.35
N ALA A 1018 -10.03 -27.73 9.93
CA ALA A 1018 -10.58 -29.06 10.06
C ALA A 1018 -11.73 -29.21 9.06
N SER A 1019 -11.40 -29.70 7.87
CA SER A 1019 -12.36 -30.33 6.98
C SER A 1019 -13.09 -31.45 7.73
N ARG A 1020 -14.37 -31.28 8.02
CA ARG A 1020 -15.31 -32.40 8.19
C ARG A 1020 -16.62 -32.04 7.48
N TRP A 1021 -16.63 -32.28 6.18
CA TRP A 1021 -17.85 -32.64 5.49
C TRP A 1021 -18.40 -33.90 6.16
N VAL A 1022 -19.62 -33.83 6.69
CA VAL A 1022 -20.44 -35.02 6.94
C VAL A 1022 -21.79 -34.74 6.31
N SER A 1023 -22.01 -35.45 5.18
CA SER A 1023 -23.25 -35.76 4.45
C SER A 1023 -24.28 -34.65 4.24
#